data_AF-Q3MDI9-F1
#
_entry.id   AF-Q3MDI9-F1
#
_cell.length_a   1.000
_cell.length_b   1.000
_cell.length_c   1.000
_cell.angle_alpha   90.00
_cell.angle_beta   90.00
_cell.angle_gamma   90.00
#
_symmetry.space_group_name_H-M   'P 1'
#
loop_
_entity.id
_entity.type
_entity.pdbx_description
1 polymer ?
#
loop_
_entity_poly.entity_id
_entity_poly.type
_entity_poly.pdbx_seq_one_letter_code
_entity_poly.pdbx_strand_id
1 'polypeptide(L)'
;MSVITIQCRLVAEEDILRQLWELMAEKNTPLINELLAQVGKHPEFETWLDKGRIPTELLKTLVNSFKTQERFADQPGRFYTSAIALVDYVYKSWFALQKRRKRQIEGKERWLTILKSDLQLEQESQCNLNVIRTKANEILTQFTPQSDQNKNPRKSKKAKKSAKLQKSSLFQILLNTHEQTQETLTRCAIAYLLKNNCQISERDEDPEEFNRNRRTKEIEIERLKDQLQSRIPKGRDLTGEEWLETLEIATVNVPQNEKEAKAWQAALLRKTADVPFPVAYESNEDMTWLQNDKDRLFVRFNGLGKMTFEVYCDKRHLHYFKRFLEDQEIKRNSKNQYSSSLFTLRSGRLAWLPGKQKGEPWKINQLHLYCTLDTRMWTAEGTQQVVNEKITKITETLTKAKQKDELNDKQQAFITRQQSTLDRINNPFPRPSQPNYQGRPSILVGVSFGLEKPVTLAVVDVVKNEVLAYRSVKQLLGKNYNLLNRQRQQQQRLSHERHKAQKQNAPNSFGESELGQYVDRLLADEIVAIAKTYQAGSIVIPKLRDMREQISSEIQSRAEKKCPGYKEVQQKYAKEYRMSVHRWSYGRLIESIKSQAAKAGIFTEIGTQPIRGSPQEKARDLAVFAYQERQAALI
;
A
#
# COMPACT_ATOMS: atom_id res chain seq x y z
N MET A 1 -5.66 -10.92 -1.80
CA MET A 1 -5.80 -10.91 -0.33
C MET A 1 -7.08 -11.66 0.00
N SER A 2 -7.05 -12.69 0.87
CA SER A 2 -8.25 -13.45 1.27
C SER A 2 -9.07 -12.78 2.37
N VAL A 3 -8.49 -11.80 3.06
CA VAL A 3 -9.16 -11.05 4.12
C VAL A 3 -9.89 -9.87 3.52
N ILE A 4 -11.18 -9.74 3.83
CA ILE A 4 -12.02 -8.60 3.44
C ILE A 4 -12.59 -7.92 4.69
N THR A 5 -12.98 -6.66 4.55
CA THR A 5 -13.70 -5.92 5.59
C THR A 5 -15.13 -5.67 5.13
N ILE A 6 -16.10 -6.08 5.93
CA ILE A 6 -17.51 -5.74 5.76
C ILE A 6 -17.91 -4.72 6.83
N GLN A 7 -18.94 -3.93 6.56
CA GLN A 7 -19.48 -2.97 7.51
C GLN A 7 -20.99 -3.15 7.67
N CYS A 8 -21.49 -2.87 8.87
CA CYS A 8 -22.91 -2.78 9.17
C CYS A 8 -23.17 -1.63 10.14
N ARG A 9 -24.40 -1.11 10.11
CA ARG A 9 -24.88 -0.14 11.09
C ARG A 9 -25.30 -0.91 12.34
N LEU A 10 -24.97 -0.35 13.50
CA LEU A 10 -25.48 -0.83 14.78
C LEU A 10 -26.58 0.09 15.29
N VAL A 11 -27.63 -0.50 15.85
CA VAL A 11 -28.75 0.21 16.47
C VAL A 11 -28.91 -0.32 17.89
N ALA A 12 -29.15 0.56 18.85
CA ALA A 12 -29.44 0.21 20.24
C ALA A 12 -30.39 1.26 20.83
N GLU A 13 -30.83 1.04 22.06
CA GLU A 13 -31.56 2.04 22.82
C GLU A 13 -30.73 3.32 22.98
N GLU A 14 -31.42 4.45 23.08
CA GLU A 14 -30.77 5.77 23.10
C GLU A 14 -29.78 5.90 24.26
N ASP A 15 -30.13 5.40 25.45
CA ASP A 15 -29.25 5.44 26.61
C ASP A 15 -27.96 4.63 26.39
N ILE A 16 -28.03 3.50 25.69
CA ILE A 16 -26.85 2.68 25.34
C ILE A 16 -25.95 3.44 24.36
N LEU A 17 -26.55 4.09 23.36
CA LEU A 17 -25.81 4.89 22.38
C LEU A 17 -25.16 6.12 23.01
N ARG A 18 -25.86 6.79 23.93
CA ARG A 18 -25.34 7.92 24.72
C ARG A 18 -24.15 7.48 25.58
N GLN A 19 -24.32 6.43 26.39
CA GLN A 19 -23.24 5.90 27.24
C GLN A 19 -22.00 5.49 26.44
N LEU A 20 -22.19 4.83 25.28
CA LEU A 20 -21.07 4.47 24.41
C LEU A 20 -20.40 5.70 23.79
N TRP A 21 -21.19 6.71 23.41
CA TRP A 21 -20.66 7.97 22.89
C TRP A 21 -19.80 8.68 23.94
N GLU A 22 -20.31 8.89 25.15
CA GLU A 22 -19.59 9.51 26.27
C GLU A 22 -18.28 8.76 26.54
N LEU A 23 -18.33 7.43 26.62
CA LEU A 23 -17.13 6.60 26.82
C LEU A 23 -16.09 6.79 25.70
N MET A 24 -16.51 6.85 24.44
CA MET A 24 -15.61 7.00 23.30
C MET A 24 -15.10 8.43 23.11
N ALA A 25 -15.94 9.43 23.34
CA ALA A 25 -15.68 10.85 23.07
C ALA A 25 -15.03 11.57 24.25
N GLU A 26 -15.49 11.32 25.48
CA GLU A 26 -15.04 12.07 26.66
C GLU A 26 -13.89 11.38 27.39
N LYS A 27 -13.81 10.04 27.33
CA LYS A 27 -12.75 9.29 28.00
C LYS A 27 -11.68 8.77 27.05
N ASN A 28 -12.06 7.96 26.05
CA ASN A 28 -11.11 7.25 25.19
C ASN A 28 -10.39 8.16 24.19
N THR A 29 -11.09 9.09 23.55
CA THR A 29 -10.48 10.01 22.58
C THR A 29 -9.46 10.95 23.27
N PRO A 30 -9.77 11.56 24.42
CA PRO A 30 -8.80 12.32 25.19
C PRO A 30 -7.60 11.50 25.66
N LEU A 31 -7.80 10.24 26.08
CA LEU A 31 -6.69 9.34 26.41
C LEU A 31 -5.75 9.14 25.20
N ILE A 32 -6.31 8.89 24.01
CA ILE A 32 -5.51 8.74 22.78
C ILE A 32 -4.78 10.04 22.45
N ASN A 33 -5.44 11.19 22.57
CA ASN A 33 -4.82 12.50 22.33
C ASN A 33 -3.62 12.72 23.26
N GLU A 34 -3.76 12.40 24.55
CA GLU A 34 -2.71 12.54 25.54
C GLU A 34 -1.54 11.58 25.25
N LEU A 35 -1.83 10.31 24.91
CA LEU A 35 -0.79 9.35 24.52
C LEU A 35 -0.01 9.82 23.29
N LEU A 36 -0.68 10.37 22.28
CA LEU A 36 -0.02 10.95 21.10
C LEU A 36 0.88 12.13 21.52
N ALA A 37 0.40 13.03 22.38
CA ALA A 37 1.19 14.16 22.84
C ALA A 37 2.45 13.73 23.62
N GLN A 38 2.31 12.77 24.53
CA GLN A 38 3.38 12.32 25.41
C GLN A 38 4.48 11.55 24.68
N VAL A 39 4.10 10.68 23.74
CA VAL A 39 5.09 10.01 22.87
C VAL A 39 5.89 11.05 22.07
N GLY A 40 5.23 12.07 21.54
CA GLY A 40 5.88 13.14 20.79
C GLY A 40 6.84 14.02 21.61
N LYS A 41 6.62 14.12 22.93
CA LYS A 41 7.47 14.90 23.86
C LYS A 41 8.57 14.06 24.51
N HIS A 42 8.64 12.77 24.24
CA HIS A 42 9.56 11.88 24.93
C HIS A 42 11.02 12.14 24.52
N PRO A 43 11.99 12.19 25.44
CA PRO A 43 13.39 12.49 25.12
C PRO A 43 14.03 11.48 24.16
N GLU A 44 13.64 10.21 24.22
CA GLU A 44 14.13 9.17 23.30
C GLU A 44 13.46 9.16 21.91
N PHE A 45 12.54 10.09 21.63
CA PHE A 45 11.71 10.07 20.41
C PHE A 45 12.52 9.95 19.11
N GLU A 46 13.62 10.70 19.01
CA GLU A 46 14.52 10.65 17.85
C GLU A 46 15.19 9.28 17.67
N THR A 47 15.54 8.60 18.78
CA THR A 47 16.11 7.25 18.71
C THR A 47 15.09 6.23 18.19
N TRP A 48 13.80 6.42 18.50
CA TRP A 48 12.71 5.57 18.03
C TRP A 48 12.38 5.84 16.57
N LEU A 49 12.51 7.08 16.12
CA LEU A 49 12.39 7.46 14.71
C LEU A 49 13.41 6.70 13.84
N ASP A 50 14.67 6.65 14.25
CA ASP A 50 15.70 5.92 13.51
C ASP A 50 15.45 4.39 13.49
N LYS A 51 15.05 3.83 14.65
CA LYS A 51 14.66 2.41 14.78
C LYS A 51 13.36 2.09 14.03
N GLY A 52 12.47 3.08 13.84
CA GLY A 52 11.18 2.95 13.18
C GLY A 52 10.08 2.30 14.02
N ARG A 53 10.23 2.23 15.34
CA ARG A 53 9.26 1.61 16.25
C ARG A 53 9.33 2.19 17.66
N ILE A 54 8.20 2.28 18.34
CA ILE A 54 8.10 2.60 19.76
C ILE A 54 8.37 1.32 20.58
N PRO A 55 9.02 1.41 21.76
CA PRO A 55 9.07 0.29 22.70
C PRO A 55 7.68 -0.16 23.14
N THR A 56 7.38 -1.45 23.04
CA THR A 56 6.03 -2.00 23.31
C THR A 56 5.57 -1.81 24.75
N GLU A 57 6.50 -1.78 25.71
CA GLU A 57 6.17 -1.60 27.12
C GLU A 57 5.90 -0.13 27.50
N LEU A 58 6.45 0.83 26.76
CA LEU A 58 6.29 2.26 27.05
C LEU A 58 4.82 2.67 27.09
N LEU A 59 4.06 2.34 26.04
CA LEU A 59 2.65 2.72 25.95
C LEU A 59 1.82 2.06 27.06
N LYS A 60 2.15 0.84 27.48
CA LYS A 60 1.48 0.18 28.61
C LYS A 60 1.77 0.91 29.91
N THR A 61 3.02 1.31 30.15
CA THR A 61 3.42 2.07 31.34
C THR A 61 2.72 3.42 31.39
N LEU A 62 2.70 4.18 30.29
CA LEU A 62 2.00 5.47 30.20
C LEU A 62 0.49 5.31 30.47
N VAL A 63 -0.15 4.34 29.83
CA VAL A 63 -1.58 4.07 30.08
C VAL A 63 -1.83 3.66 31.52
N ASN A 64 -0.97 2.85 32.13
CA ASN A 64 -1.11 2.48 33.54
C ASN A 64 -0.97 3.68 34.47
N SER A 65 -0.10 4.66 34.15
CA SER A 65 -0.05 5.92 34.91
C SER A 65 -1.28 6.81 34.71
N PHE A 66 -1.95 6.72 33.56
CA PHE A 66 -3.16 7.50 33.30
C PHE A 66 -4.43 6.88 33.91
N LYS A 67 -4.43 5.57 34.17
CA LYS A 67 -5.57 4.90 34.83
C LYS A 67 -5.88 5.46 36.22
N THR A 68 -4.91 6.04 36.91
CA THR A 68 -5.11 6.64 38.24
C THR A 68 -5.71 8.03 38.18
N GLN A 69 -5.74 8.67 37.01
CA GLN A 69 -6.36 9.97 36.82
C GLN A 69 -7.86 9.80 36.60
N GLU A 70 -8.68 10.54 37.36
CA GLU A 70 -10.14 10.46 37.32
C GLU A 70 -10.69 10.63 35.89
N ARG A 71 -10.11 11.54 35.10
CA ARG A 71 -10.48 11.78 33.70
C ARG A 71 -10.41 10.53 32.82
N PHE A 72 -9.51 9.60 33.11
CA PHE A 72 -9.32 8.38 32.33
C PHE A 72 -9.72 7.12 33.08
N ALA A 73 -10.13 7.22 34.34
CA ALA A 73 -10.53 6.11 35.18
C ALA A 73 -11.87 5.47 34.74
N ASP A 74 -12.11 4.26 35.23
CA ASP A 74 -13.34 3.47 35.03
C ASP A 74 -13.69 3.16 33.57
N GLN A 75 -12.70 3.18 32.67
CA GLN A 75 -12.89 2.70 31.30
C GLN A 75 -12.70 1.19 31.23
N PRO A 76 -13.41 0.47 30.35
CA PRO A 76 -13.19 -0.94 30.16
C PRO A 76 -11.75 -1.24 29.69
N GLY A 77 -11.17 -2.35 30.17
CA GLY A 77 -9.81 -2.79 29.81
C GLY A 77 -9.53 -2.83 28.30
N ARG A 78 -10.57 -3.13 27.49
CA ARG A 78 -10.48 -3.15 26.02
C ARG A 78 -10.23 -1.78 25.41
N PHE A 79 -10.72 -0.70 26.01
CA PHE A 79 -10.52 0.67 25.50
C PHE A 79 -9.06 1.08 25.66
N TYR A 80 -8.46 0.82 26.82
CA TYR A 80 -7.01 1.02 27.03
C TYR A 80 -6.16 0.23 26.03
N THR A 81 -6.50 -1.05 25.80
CA THR A 81 -5.77 -1.90 24.86
C THR A 81 -5.89 -1.37 23.43
N SER A 82 -7.10 -0.96 23.03
CA SER A 82 -7.36 -0.35 21.72
C SER A 82 -6.62 0.97 21.54
N ALA A 83 -6.57 1.81 22.57
CA ALA A 83 -5.85 3.08 22.53
C ALA A 83 -4.35 2.87 22.30
N ILE A 84 -3.74 1.92 23.03
CA ILE A 84 -2.33 1.53 22.85
C ILE A 84 -2.08 1.07 21.41
N ALA A 85 -2.90 0.15 20.89
CA ALA A 85 -2.74 -0.40 19.55
C ALA A 85 -2.90 0.69 18.46
N LEU A 86 -3.84 1.62 18.65
CA LEU A 86 -4.06 2.72 17.73
C LEU A 86 -2.87 3.67 17.68
N VAL A 87 -2.34 4.07 18.85
CA VAL A 87 -1.18 4.97 18.94
C VAL A 87 0.07 4.31 18.37
N ASP A 88 0.34 3.04 18.69
CA ASP A 88 1.45 2.28 18.12
C ASP A 88 1.36 2.25 16.58
N TYR A 89 0.18 1.94 16.03
CA TYR A 89 -0.03 1.89 14.59
C TYR A 89 0.16 3.26 13.91
N VAL A 90 -0.33 4.33 14.53
CA VAL A 90 -0.18 5.71 14.03
C VAL A 90 1.30 6.08 13.93
N TYR A 91 2.07 5.87 15.00
CA TYR A 91 3.50 6.18 15.00
C TYR A 91 4.32 5.26 14.11
N LYS A 92 4.01 3.97 14.07
CA LYS A 92 4.66 3.03 13.14
C LYS A 92 4.49 3.50 11.69
N SER A 93 3.29 3.94 11.32
CA SER A 93 3.00 4.49 10.00
C SER A 93 3.76 5.80 9.75
N TRP A 94 3.76 6.70 10.74
CA TRP A 94 4.44 7.98 10.65
C TRP A 94 5.97 7.83 10.55
N PHE A 95 6.59 6.99 11.38
CA PHE A 95 8.03 6.68 11.31
C PHE A 95 8.43 6.08 9.96
N ALA A 96 7.62 5.17 9.40
CA ALA A 96 7.88 4.61 8.07
C ALA A 96 7.88 5.70 6.98
N LEU A 97 6.96 6.67 7.07
CA LEU A 97 6.92 7.82 6.16
C LEU A 97 8.14 8.74 6.35
N GLN A 98 8.52 9.04 7.59
CA GLN A 98 9.68 9.90 7.87
C GLN A 98 10.99 9.26 7.42
N LYS A 99 11.18 7.96 7.68
CA LYS A 99 12.36 7.21 7.21
C LYS A 99 12.46 7.20 5.69
N ARG A 100 11.32 7.09 5.00
CA ARG A 100 11.26 7.21 3.54
C ARG A 100 11.67 8.61 3.07
N ARG A 101 11.18 9.68 3.72
CA ARG A 101 11.55 11.07 3.40
C ARG A 101 13.04 11.33 3.66
N LYS A 102 13.58 10.91 4.81
CA LYS A 102 15.02 11.01 5.15
C LYS A 102 15.88 10.37 4.06
N ARG A 103 15.57 9.12 3.67
CA ARG A 103 16.26 8.44 2.56
C ARG A 103 16.13 9.16 1.21
N GLN A 104 15.00 9.79 0.94
CA GLN A 104 14.81 10.58 -0.29
C GLN A 104 15.63 11.86 -0.27
N ILE A 105 15.76 12.52 0.88
CA ILE A 105 16.61 13.69 1.06
C ILE A 105 18.07 13.27 0.88
N GLU A 106 18.54 12.29 1.65
CA GLU A 106 19.91 11.76 1.57
C GLU A 106 20.28 11.38 0.13
N GLY A 107 19.39 10.66 -0.58
CA GLY A 107 19.62 10.28 -1.97
C GLY A 107 19.67 11.47 -2.95
N LYS A 108 18.89 12.52 -2.70
CA LYS A 108 18.91 13.74 -3.53
C LYS A 108 20.06 14.68 -3.20
N GLU A 109 20.44 14.80 -1.94
CA GLU A 109 21.63 15.54 -1.51
C GLU A 109 22.88 14.88 -2.06
N ARG A 110 22.99 13.55 -1.95
CA ARG A 110 24.05 12.77 -2.60
C ARG A 110 24.04 12.96 -4.12
N TRP A 111 22.88 13.08 -4.75
CA TRP A 111 22.82 13.37 -6.17
C TRP A 111 23.31 14.79 -6.50
N LEU A 112 22.94 15.80 -5.71
CA LEU A 112 23.41 17.17 -5.89
C LEU A 112 24.92 17.32 -5.68
N THR A 113 25.53 16.55 -4.78
CA THR A 113 27.00 16.57 -4.61
C THR A 113 27.74 15.98 -5.80
N ILE A 114 27.12 15.00 -6.49
CA ILE A 114 27.64 14.41 -7.73
C ILE A 114 27.38 15.34 -8.94
N LEU A 115 26.27 16.08 -8.94
CA LEU A 115 25.85 16.90 -10.07
C LEU A 115 26.64 18.23 -10.14
N LYS A 116 27.72 18.23 -10.91
CA LYS A 116 28.59 19.39 -11.16
C LYS A 116 28.48 19.86 -12.62
N SER A 117 28.63 21.17 -12.85
CA SER A 117 28.68 21.71 -14.21
C SER A 117 29.96 21.30 -14.91
N ASP A 118 29.98 21.37 -16.25
CA ASP A 118 31.19 21.05 -17.03
C ASP A 118 32.39 21.92 -16.58
N LEU A 119 32.17 23.21 -16.35
CA LEU A 119 33.17 24.14 -15.79
C LEU A 119 33.68 23.72 -14.41
N GLN A 120 32.80 23.22 -13.52
CA GLN A 120 33.19 22.75 -12.19
C GLN A 120 34.00 21.45 -12.26
N LEU A 121 33.68 20.56 -13.20
CA LEU A 121 34.42 19.33 -13.42
C LEU A 121 35.82 19.60 -14.00
N GLU A 122 35.95 20.57 -14.90
CA GLU A 122 37.26 21.01 -15.41
C GLU A 122 38.13 21.63 -14.31
N GLN A 123 37.55 22.49 -13.48
CA GLN A 123 38.25 23.12 -12.36
C GLN A 123 38.72 22.09 -11.31
N GLU A 124 37.89 21.10 -10.98
CA GLU A 124 38.23 20.06 -10.00
C GLU A 124 39.24 19.03 -10.50
N SER A 125 39.21 18.73 -11.80
CA SER A 125 40.15 17.80 -12.41
C SER A 125 41.43 18.46 -12.92
N GLN A 126 41.47 19.80 -12.96
CA GLN A 126 42.52 20.60 -13.62
C GLN A 126 42.77 20.17 -15.08
N CYS A 127 41.76 19.56 -15.70
CA CYS A 127 41.83 18.98 -17.04
C CYS A 127 40.71 19.55 -17.91
N ASN A 128 40.95 19.67 -19.20
CA ASN A 128 39.94 20.10 -20.17
C ASN A 128 38.82 19.03 -20.29
N LEU A 129 37.59 19.45 -20.55
CA LEU A 129 36.40 18.61 -20.73
C LEU A 129 36.63 17.45 -21.71
N ASN A 130 37.42 17.65 -22.76
CA ASN A 130 37.75 16.59 -23.71
C ASN A 130 38.51 15.43 -23.05
N VAL A 131 39.42 15.71 -22.12
CA VAL A 131 40.15 14.66 -21.35
C VAL A 131 39.19 13.90 -20.43
N ILE A 132 38.23 14.62 -19.83
CA ILE A 132 37.17 14.02 -19.01
C ILE A 132 36.27 13.12 -19.86
N ARG A 133 35.91 13.54 -21.08
CA ARG A 133 35.13 12.74 -22.05
C ARG A 133 35.89 11.48 -22.47
N THR A 134 37.19 11.56 -22.74
CA THR A 134 38.02 10.40 -23.08
C THR A 134 38.06 9.39 -21.93
N LYS A 135 38.28 9.88 -20.70
CA LYS A 135 38.27 9.02 -19.51
C LYS A 135 36.89 8.42 -19.23
N ALA A 136 35.83 9.18 -19.44
CA ALA A 136 34.45 8.69 -19.36
C ALA A 136 34.18 7.57 -20.37
N ASN A 137 34.75 7.66 -21.57
CA ASN A 137 34.65 6.60 -22.58
C ASN A 137 35.44 5.34 -22.19
N GLU A 138 36.64 5.50 -21.62
CA GLU A 138 37.39 4.37 -21.03
C GLU A 138 36.58 3.66 -19.95
N ILE A 139 35.92 4.42 -19.07
CA ILE A 139 35.11 3.87 -18.00
C ILE A 139 33.86 3.16 -18.56
N LEU A 140 33.17 3.76 -19.53
CA LEU A 140 32.04 3.10 -20.21
C LEU A 140 32.48 1.81 -20.88
N THR A 141 33.60 1.78 -21.60
CA THR A 141 34.10 0.56 -22.26
C THR A 141 34.53 -0.52 -21.26
N GLN A 142 34.99 -0.15 -20.07
CA GLN A 142 35.28 -1.10 -18.98
C GLN A 142 34.02 -1.72 -18.35
N PHE A 143 32.93 -0.95 -18.24
CA PHE A 143 31.69 -1.39 -17.55
C PHE A 143 30.57 -1.86 -18.48
N THR A 144 30.70 -1.64 -19.79
CA THR A 144 29.80 -2.22 -20.79
C THR A 144 30.23 -3.68 -20.99
N PRO A 145 29.39 -4.69 -20.74
CA PRO A 145 29.75 -6.06 -21.08
C PRO A 145 30.00 -6.11 -22.59
N GLN A 146 31.17 -6.61 -22.99
CA GLN A 146 31.42 -7.03 -24.37
C GLN A 146 30.35 -8.07 -24.75
N SER A 147 29.23 -7.63 -25.33
CA SER A 147 28.39 -8.52 -26.12
C SER A 147 28.85 -8.41 -27.55
N ASP A 148 29.05 -9.60 -28.12
CA ASP A 148 29.30 -9.88 -29.54
C ASP A 148 30.74 -9.70 -30.00
N GLN A 149 31.60 -10.66 -29.62
CA GLN A 149 32.35 -11.47 -30.59
C GLN A 149 33.06 -12.69 -29.97
N ASN A 150 32.68 -13.86 -30.48
CA ASN A 150 33.48 -15.09 -30.69
C ASN A 150 33.91 -16.04 -29.53
N LYS A 151 33.29 -17.23 -29.61
CA LYS A 151 33.87 -18.60 -29.61
C LYS A 151 34.23 -19.32 -28.29
N ASN A 152 33.42 -20.36 -28.07
CA ASN A 152 33.69 -21.71 -27.55
C ASN A 152 33.91 -21.96 -26.04
N PRO A 153 33.27 -23.02 -25.50
CA PRO A 153 33.32 -23.36 -24.08
C PRO A 153 34.56 -24.20 -23.76
N ARG A 154 35.31 -23.83 -22.72
CA ARG A 154 36.21 -24.78 -22.03
C ARG A 154 35.96 -24.77 -20.53
N LYS A 155 35.78 -25.98 -20.03
CA LYS A 155 35.55 -26.37 -18.63
C LYS A 155 36.74 -25.98 -17.75
N SER A 156 36.47 -25.44 -16.55
CA SER A 156 37.29 -25.65 -15.35
C SER A 156 36.47 -25.42 -14.08
N LYS A 157 36.93 -26.06 -13.00
CA LYS A 157 36.18 -26.54 -11.84
C LYS A 157 35.96 -25.51 -10.72
N LYS A 158 34.82 -25.66 -10.03
CA LYS A 158 34.49 -25.45 -8.61
C LYS A 158 35.17 -24.31 -7.83
N ALA A 159 34.37 -23.32 -7.42
CA ALA A 159 34.36 -22.81 -6.05
C ALA A 159 32.94 -22.33 -5.67
N LYS A 160 32.43 -22.84 -4.54
CA LYS A 160 31.13 -22.51 -3.93
C LYS A 160 31.20 -21.17 -3.18
N LYS A 161 30.30 -20.25 -3.49
CA LYS A 161 29.45 -19.46 -2.55
C LYS A 161 28.62 -18.45 -3.36
N SER A 162 27.41 -18.84 -3.74
CA SER A 162 26.48 -18.00 -4.51
C SER A 162 25.81 -16.97 -3.59
N ALA A 163 26.40 -15.78 -3.49
CA ALA A 163 25.65 -14.57 -3.21
C ALA A 163 24.80 -14.25 -4.46
N LYS A 164 23.53 -13.99 -4.25
CA LYS A 164 22.53 -13.64 -5.28
C LYS A 164 22.92 -12.30 -5.92
N LEU A 165 23.82 -12.30 -6.91
CA LEU A 165 24.15 -11.08 -7.67
C LEU A 165 22.96 -10.70 -8.55
N GLN A 166 22.11 -9.80 -8.04
CA GLN A 166 21.29 -8.96 -8.91
C GLN A 166 22.26 -8.23 -9.86
N LYS A 167 22.10 -8.38 -11.18
CA LYS A 167 22.82 -7.56 -12.16
C LYS A 167 22.50 -6.09 -11.84
N SER A 168 23.42 -5.41 -11.17
CA SER A 168 23.32 -3.97 -10.90
C SER A 168 23.36 -3.23 -12.23
N SER A 169 22.40 -2.33 -12.48
CA SER A 169 22.42 -1.47 -13.67
C SER A 169 23.73 -0.68 -13.74
N LEU A 170 24.23 -0.38 -14.94
CA LEU A 170 25.47 0.38 -15.16
C LEU A 170 25.50 1.69 -14.36
N PHE A 171 24.36 2.37 -14.24
CA PHE A 171 24.18 3.54 -13.37
C PHE A 171 24.54 3.28 -11.89
N GLN A 172 24.16 2.12 -11.34
CA GLN A 172 24.42 1.76 -9.95
C GLN A 172 25.89 1.38 -9.74
N ILE A 173 26.51 0.76 -10.75
CA ILE A 173 27.94 0.44 -10.75
C ILE A 173 28.73 1.75 -10.71
N LEU A 174 28.45 2.68 -11.64
CA LEU A 174 29.07 4.00 -11.67
C LEU A 174 28.87 4.79 -10.37
N LEU A 175 27.65 4.78 -9.82
CA LEU A 175 27.35 5.46 -8.55
C LEU A 175 28.18 4.91 -7.37
N ASN A 176 28.41 3.59 -7.33
CA ASN A 176 29.23 2.96 -6.29
C ASN A 176 30.73 3.22 -6.53
N THR A 177 31.19 3.16 -7.79
CA THR A 177 32.58 3.43 -8.17
C THR A 177 32.98 4.88 -7.88
N HIS A 178 32.06 5.84 -8.06
CA HIS A 178 32.28 7.25 -7.69
C HIS A 178 32.56 7.43 -6.18
N GLU A 179 31.95 6.61 -5.31
CA GLU A 179 32.18 6.69 -3.85
C GLU A 179 33.47 6.01 -3.40
N GLN A 180 33.93 4.99 -4.12
CA GLN A 180 35.11 4.20 -3.77
C GLN A 180 36.40 4.78 -4.34
N THR A 181 36.31 5.54 -5.43
CA THR A 181 37.47 6.06 -6.16
C THR A 181 37.97 7.37 -5.53
N GLN A 182 39.25 7.39 -5.17
CA GLN A 182 39.92 8.58 -4.64
C GLN A 182 40.55 9.46 -5.75
N GLU A 183 40.74 8.90 -6.95
CA GLU A 183 41.29 9.61 -8.10
C GLU A 183 40.30 10.68 -8.62
N THR A 184 40.74 11.94 -8.62
CA THR A 184 39.92 13.11 -8.96
C THR A 184 39.43 13.09 -10.41
N LEU A 185 40.28 12.75 -11.37
CA LEU A 185 39.94 12.65 -12.80
C LEU A 185 38.87 11.58 -13.05
N THR A 186 39.06 10.37 -12.51
CA THR A 186 38.12 9.25 -12.64
C THR A 186 36.79 9.59 -11.96
N ARG A 187 36.81 10.27 -10.81
CA ARG A 187 35.61 10.75 -10.13
C ARG A 187 34.83 11.78 -10.96
N CYS A 188 35.53 12.74 -11.58
CA CYS A 188 34.92 13.74 -12.46
C CYS A 188 34.34 13.11 -13.74
N ALA A 189 35.03 12.14 -14.33
CA ALA A 189 34.55 11.39 -15.49
C ALA A 189 33.27 10.58 -15.17
N ILE A 190 33.21 9.95 -14.00
CA ILE A 190 32.01 9.24 -13.55
C ILE A 190 30.85 10.22 -13.27
N ALA A 191 31.12 11.37 -12.65
CA ALA A 191 30.11 12.40 -12.43
C ALA A 191 29.54 12.95 -13.76
N TYR A 192 30.41 13.16 -14.76
CA TYR A 192 30.02 13.54 -16.12
C TYR A 192 29.09 12.49 -16.76
N LEU A 193 29.44 11.20 -16.67
CA LEU A 193 28.60 10.11 -17.15
C LEU A 193 27.26 10.06 -16.43
N LEU A 194 27.25 10.16 -15.10
CA LEU A 194 26.02 10.11 -14.32
C LEU A 194 25.08 11.27 -14.68
N LYS A 195 25.62 12.50 -14.84
CA LYS A 195 24.86 13.68 -15.29
C LYS A 195 24.17 13.45 -16.64
N ASN A 196 24.88 12.81 -17.58
CA ASN A 196 24.42 12.59 -18.95
C ASN A 196 23.76 11.21 -19.17
N ASN A 197 23.13 10.63 -18.15
CA ASN A 197 22.44 9.33 -18.22
C ASN A 197 23.34 8.17 -18.72
N CYS A 198 24.60 8.15 -18.30
CA CYS A 198 25.63 7.19 -18.71
C CYS A 198 25.97 7.25 -20.21
N GLN A 199 25.84 8.43 -20.82
CA GLN A 199 26.21 8.68 -22.22
C GLN A 199 27.20 9.85 -22.31
N ILE A 200 27.92 9.91 -23.42
CA ILE A 200 28.79 11.03 -23.75
C ILE A 200 27.98 11.97 -24.65
N SER A 201 27.85 13.23 -24.24
CA SER A 201 27.21 14.26 -25.08
C SER A 201 28.27 14.92 -25.96
N GLU A 202 28.01 14.99 -27.26
CA GLU A 202 28.81 15.78 -28.21
C GLU A 202 28.47 17.28 -28.16
N ARG A 203 27.33 17.62 -27.54
CA ARG A 203 26.91 19.02 -27.35
C ARG A 203 27.40 19.53 -26.01
N ASP A 204 27.86 20.77 -26.00
CA ASP A 204 28.24 21.50 -24.81
C ASP A 204 27.00 21.77 -23.92
N GLU A 205 27.23 21.81 -22.61
CA GLU A 205 26.20 22.05 -21.61
C GLU A 205 25.61 23.46 -21.74
N ASP A 206 24.28 23.57 -21.75
CA ASP A 206 23.59 24.84 -21.55
C ASP A 206 23.64 25.19 -20.04
N PRO A 207 24.37 26.25 -19.64
CA PRO A 207 24.51 26.62 -18.23
C PRO A 207 23.18 27.04 -17.60
N GLU A 208 22.27 27.64 -18.36
CA GLU A 208 20.95 28.03 -17.84
C GLU A 208 20.08 26.81 -17.56
N GLU A 209 20.05 25.85 -18.48
CA GLU A 209 19.29 24.61 -18.30
C GLU A 209 19.82 23.80 -17.11
N PHE A 210 21.15 23.69 -16.97
CA PHE A 210 21.80 23.04 -15.82
C PHE A 210 21.40 23.71 -14.50
N ASN A 211 21.51 25.05 -14.42
CA ASN A 211 21.18 25.81 -13.21
C ASN A 211 19.70 25.69 -12.85
N ARG A 212 18.78 25.71 -13.84
CA ARG A 212 17.35 25.49 -13.62
C ARG A 212 17.06 24.09 -13.09
N ASN A 213 17.69 23.06 -13.66
CA ASN A 213 17.53 21.67 -13.23
C ASN A 213 18.07 21.44 -11.81
N ARG A 214 19.25 21.99 -11.50
CA ARG A 214 19.86 21.97 -10.16
C ARG A 214 18.98 22.69 -9.14
N ARG A 215 18.54 23.92 -9.44
CA ARG A 215 17.66 24.69 -8.54
C ARG A 215 16.32 23.98 -8.29
N THR A 216 15.77 23.32 -9.31
CA THR A 216 14.55 22.51 -9.15
C THR A 216 14.76 21.38 -8.14
N LYS A 217 15.92 20.73 -8.15
CA LYS A 217 16.27 19.66 -7.20
C LYS A 217 16.52 20.19 -5.80
N GLU A 218 17.16 21.34 -5.67
CA GLU A 218 17.34 22.04 -4.38
C GLU A 218 15.98 22.41 -3.76
N ILE A 219 15.07 23.02 -4.54
CA ILE A 219 13.69 23.31 -4.09
C ILE A 219 12.97 22.03 -3.69
N GLU A 220 13.19 20.93 -4.41
CA GLU A 220 12.60 19.62 -4.07
C GLU A 220 13.12 19.09 -2.72
N ILE A 221 14.40 19.33 -2.40
CA ILE A 221 15.02 18.98 -1.12
C ILE A 221 14.52 19.92 -0.01
N GLU A 222 14.49 21.23 -0.24
CA GLU A 222 13.94 22.23 0.69
C GLU A 222 12.50 21.84 1.08
N ARG A 223 11.65 21.55 0.10
CA ARG A 223 10.28 21.06 0.34
C ARG A 223 10.24 19.76 1.12
N LEU A 224 11.14 18.82 0.85
CA LEU A 224 11.20 17.56 1.59
C LEU A 224 11.69 17.77 3.02
N LYS A 225 12.64 18.69 3.26
CA LYS A 225 13.10 19.10 4.59
C LYS A 225 12.00 19.77 5.39
N ASP A 226 11.24 20.68 4.78
CA ASP A 226 10.05 21.28 5.36
C ASP A 226 8.99 20.23 5.70
N GLN A 227 8.80 19.23 4.82
CA GLN A 227 7.92 18.09 5.08
C GLN A 227 8.50 17.11 6.12
N LEU A 228 9.80 17.06 6.34
CA LEU A 228 10.40 16.24 7.39
C LEU A 228 10.20 16.90 8.75
N GLN A 229 10.28 18.24 8.79
CA GLN A 229 9.79 19.07 9.89
C GLN A 229 8.25 18.98 10.07
N SER A 230 7.54 18.15 9.29
CA SER A 230 6.10 17.99 9.45
C SER A 230 5.74 17.54 10.87
N ARG A 231 4.63 18.09 11.34
CA ARG A 231 4.12 17.92 12.69
C ARG A 231 3.98 16.44 13.10
N ILE A 232 4.34 16.20 14.36
CA ILE A 232 4.05 14.97 15.10
C ILE A 232 2.57 14.61 14.95
N PRO A 233 2.20 13.32 14.90
CA PRO A 233 0.79 12.92 14.87
C PRO A 233 -0.03 13.65 15.94
N LYS A 234 -1.08 14.35 15.50
CA LYS A 234 -1.98 15.09 16.38
C LYS A 234 -3.24 14.28 16.71
N GLY A 235 -3.81 14.59 17.86
CA GLY A 235 -5.12 14.09 18.28
C GLY A 235 -6.30 14.59 17.43
N ARG A 236 -7.50 14.23 17.89
CA ARG A 236 -8.77 14.75 17.38
C ARG A 236 -9.31 15.80 18.32
N ASP A 237 -9.67 16.95 17.76
CA ASP A 237 -10.45 17.96 18.45
C ASP A 237 -11.93 17.69 18.15
N LEU A 238 -12.68 17.25 19.16
CA LEU A 238 -14.11 16.97 19.07
C LEU A 238 -14.97 18.19 19.47
N THR A 239 -14.42 19.11 20.27
CA THR A 239 -15.10 20.28 20.81
C THR A 239 -14.97 21.48 19.87
N GLY A 240 -13.93 21.49 19.03
CA GLY A 240 -13.60 22.62 18.17
C GLY A 240 -12.86 23.74 18.91
N GLU A 241 -12.43 23.49 20.15
CA GLU A 241 -11.73 24.47 20.99
C GLU A 241 -10.41 24.90 20.36
N GLU A 242 -9.60 23.97 19.82
CA GLU A 242 -8.33 24.34 19.17
C GLU A 242 -8.58 25.24 17.96
N TRP A 243 -9.68 25.00 17.23
CA TRP A 243 -10.06 25.81 16.09
C TRP A 243 -10.52 27.21 16.52
N LEU A 244 -11.34 27.29 17.58
CA LEU A 244 -11.82 28.56 18.14
C LEU A 244 -10.67 29.40 18.72
N GLU A 245 -9.78 28.79 19.51
CA GLU A 245 -8.59 29.45 20.03
C GLU A 245 -7.69 29.96 18.90
N THR A 246 -7.49 29.15 17.86
CA THR A 246 -6.69 29.59 16.70
C THR A 246 -7.38 30.72 15.94
N LEU A 247 -8.71 30.71 15.85
CA LEU A 247 -9.47 31.79 15.22
C LEU A 247 -9.32 33.08 16.02
N GLU A 248 -9.47 33.01 17.34
CA GLU A 248 -9.32 34.16 18.23
C GLU A 248 -7.91 34.75 18.12
N ILE A 249 -6.87 33.92 18.21
CA ILE A 249 -5.48 34.33 18.02
C ILE A 249 -5.28 34.98 16.65
N ALA A 250 -5.82 34.39 15.57
CA ALA A 250 -5.66 34.92 14.21
C ALA A 250 -6.44 36.22 13.98
N THR A 251 -7.49 36.48 14.75
CA THR A 251 -8.25 37.74 14.70
C THR A 251 -7.59 38.86 15.51
N VAL A 252 -6.93 38.53 16.62
CA VAL A 252 -6.34 39.51 17.54
C VAL A 252 -4.88 39.83 17.19
N ASN A 253 -4.13 38.86 16.66
CA ASN A 253 -2.70 38.98 16.44
C ASN A 253 -2.31 38.92 14.97
N VAL A 254 -1.21 39.57 14.62
CA VAL A 254 -0.53 39.40 13.33
C VAL A 254 0.52 38.29 13.47
N PRO A 255 0.57 37.30 12.57
CA PRO A 255 1.56 36.23 12.67
C PRO A 255 2.97 36.81 12.54
N GLN A 256 3.88 36.39 13.42
CA GLN A 256 5.25 36.90 13.49
C GLN A 256 6.09 36.46 12.30
N ASN A 257 5.74 35.32 11.68
CA ASN A 257 6.44 34.78 10.52
C ASN A 257 5.51 33.97 9.60
N GLU A 258 6.00 33.65 8.40
CA GLU A 258 5.25 32.87 7.41
C GLU A 258 4.92 31.45 7.90
N LYS A 259 5.75 30.87 8.78
CA LYS A 259 5.51 29.53 9.35
C LYS A 259 4.31 29.54 10.30
N GLU A 260 4.16 30.59 11.08
CA GLU A 260 3.05 30.83 12.00
C GLU A 260 1.77 31.17 11.22
N ALA A 261 1.87 32.03 10.21
CA ALA A 261 0.74 32.30 9.32
C ALA A 261 0.21 31.00 8.65
N LYS A 262 1.12 30.17 8.12
CA LYS A 262 0.78 28.84 7.57
C LYS A 262 0.24 27.90 8.65
N ALA A 263 0.71 28.01 9.89
CA ALA A 263 0.24 27.20 11.01
C ALA A 263 -1.22 27.48 11.34
N TRP A 264 -1.59 28.75 11.46
CA TRP A 264 -2.95 29.20 11.75
C TRP A 264 -3.88 28.86 10.58
N GLN A 265 -3.46 29.20 9.35
CA GLN A 265 -4.21 28.86 8.15
C GLN A 265 -4.46 27.35 8.04
N ALA A 266 -3.44 26.51 8.30
CA ALA A 266 -3.59 25.07 8.26
C ALA A 266 -4.53 24.54 9.34
N ALA A 267 -4.56 25.15 10.53
CA ALA A 267 -5.49 24.78 11.59
C ALA A 267 -6.93 25.18 11.24
N LEU A 268 -7.14 26.41 10.74
CA LEU A 268 -8.46 26.92 10.38
C LEU A 268 -9.08 26.24 9.15
N LEU A 269 -8.25 25.86 8.17
CA LEU A 269 -8.69 25.12 6.98
C LEU A 269 -8.83 23.61 7.22
N ARG A 270 -8.35 23.11 8.38
CA ARG A 270 -8.45 21.67 8.68
C ARG A 270 -9.90 21.34 8.96
N LYS A 271 -10.44 20.37 8.20
CA LYS A 271 -11.72 19.77 8.55
C LYS A 271 -11.57 19.05 9.90
N THR A 272 -12.28 19.54 10.92
CA THR A 272 -12.33 18.91 12.24
C THR A 272 -12.90 17.49 12.13
N ALA A 273 -12.46 16.63 13.03
CA ALA A 273 -12.96 15.26 13.10
C ALA A 273 -14.09 15.24 14.13
N ASP A 274 -15.33 15.37 13.68
CA ASP A 274 -16.49 15.54 14.57
C ASP A 274 -16.95 14.24 15.26
N VAL A 275 -16.12 13.19 15.22
CA VAL A 275 -16.42 11.85 15.75
C VAL A 275 -15.22 11.27 16.49
N PRO A 276 -15.45 10.51 17.59
CA PRO A 276 -14.38 9.93 18.40
C PRO A 276 -13.54 8.89 17.65
N PHE A 277 -12.35 8.59 18.19
CA PHE A 277 -11.52 7.52 17.67
C PHE A 277 -12.23 6.17 17.74
N PRO A 278 -12.02 5.28 16.75
CA PRO A 278 -12.64 3.97 16.74
C PRO A 278 -12.02 3.05 17.79
N VAL A 279 -12.82 2.11 18.31
CA VAL A 279 -12.37 1.08 19.26
C VAL A 279 -12.17 -0.24 18.51
N ALA A 280 -10.97 -0.79 18.59
CA ALA A 280 -10.59 -2.04 17.95
C ALA A 280 -10.79 -3.23 18.89
N TYR A 281 -11.41 -4.28 18.35
CA TYR A 281 -11.58 -5.60 18.95
C TYR A 281 -10.79 -6.60 18.11
N GLU A 282 -9.54 -6.82 18.51
CA GLU A 282 -8.55 -7.53 17.69
C GLU A 282 -8.71 -9.05 17.72
N SER A 283 -9.47 -9.58 18.69
CA SER A 283 -9.79 -11.01 18.77
C SER A 283 -11.17 -11.30 18.19
N ASN A 284 -11.31 -12.48 17.60
CA ASN A 284 -12.60 -12.98 17.13
C ASN A 284 -13.53 -13.45 18.25
N GLU A 285 -13.00 -13.58 19.46
CA GLU A 285 -13.78 -13.86 20.69
C GLU A 285 -14.17 -12.58 21.44
N ASP A 286 -13.78 -11.40 20.93
CA ASP A 286 -14.12 -10.13 21.57
C ASP A 286 -15.58 -9.69 21.38
N MET A 287 -16.26 -10.34 20.45
CA MET A 287 -17.67 -10.10 20.13
C MET A 287 -18.46 -11.36 20.44
N THR A 288 -19.64 -11.21 21.01
CA THR A 288 -20.61 -12.29 21.17
C THR A 288 -21.81 -12.01 20.29
N TRP A 289 -22.10 -12.93 19.38
CA TRP A 289 -23.26 -12.85 18.49
C TRP A 289 -24.44 -13.56 19.13
N LEU A 290 -25.63 -13.01 18.91
CA LEU A 290 -26.91 -13.50 19.44
C LEU A 290 -27.97 -13.35 18.35
N GLN A 291 -29.01 -14.18 18.41
CA GLN A 291 -30.20 -14.07 17.57
C GLN A 291 -31.43 -14.05 18.48
N ASN A 292 -32.41 -13.19 18.14
CA ASN A 292 -33.69 -13.17 18.84
C ASN A 292 -34.73 -14.05 18.13
N ASP A 293 -35.90 -14.21 18.75
CA ASP A 293 -37.02 -15.01 18.22
C ASP A 293 -37.58 -14.51 16.87
N LYS A 294 -37.19 -13.30 16.44
CA LYS A 294 -37.58 -12.68 15.16
C LYS A 294 -36.47 -12.77 14.10
N ASP A 295 -35.50 -13.67 14.29
CA ASP A 295 -34.33 -13.86 13.42
C ASP A 295 -33.46 -12.61 13.21
N ARG A 296 -33.52 -11.66 14.14
CA ARG A 296 -32.66 -10.47 14.12
C ARG A 296 -31.37 -10.76 14.87
N LEU A 297 -30.27 -10.34 14.26
CA LEU A 297 -28.92 -10.52 14.79
C LEU A 297 -28.56 -9.38 15.73
N PHE A 298 -27.98 -9.74 16.88
CA PHE A 298 -27.43 -8.81 17.86
C PHE A 298 -25.97 -9.15 18.14
N VAL A 299 -25.23 -8.14 18.55
CA VAL A 299 -23.84 -8.28 18.98
C VAL A 299 -23.62 -7.63 20.34
N ARG A 300 -22.85 -8.29 21.19
CA ARG A 300 -22.28 -7.76 22.44
C ARG A 300 -20.77 -7.66 22.31
N PHE A 301 -20.18 -6.68 22.97
CA PHE A 301 -18.73 -6.49 22.96
C PHE A 301 -18.15 -6.71 24.34
N ASN A 302 -17.01 -7.40 24.40
CA ASN A 302 -16.28 -7.61 25.65
C ASN A 302 -15.87 -6.25 26.24
N GLY A 303 -16.20 -6.03 27.51
CA GLY A 303 -15.94 -4.78 28.22
C GLY A 303 -17.10 -3.77 28.22
N LEU A 304 -18.14 -3.96 27.40
CA LEU A 304 -19.37 -3.13 27.44
C LEU A 304 -20.50 -3.76 28.26
N GLY A 305 -20.17 -4.70 29.14
CA GLY A 305 -21.15 -5.37 30.00
C GLY A 305 -22.23 -6.12 29.21
N LYS A 306 -23.51 -5.86 29.53
CA LYS A 306 -24.67 -6.51 28.91
C LYS A 306 -25.26 -5.72 27.72
N MET A 307 -24.64 -4.61 27.32
CA MET A 307 -25.11 -3.78 26.20
C MET A 307 -25.22 -4.61 24.92
N THR A 308 -26.39 -4.60 24.30
CA THR A 308 -26.71 -5.30 23.05
C THR A 308 -26.95 -4.32 21.92
N PHE A 309 -26.39 -4.62 20.76
CA PHE A 309 -26.55 -3.81 19.56
C PHE A 309 -27.18 -4.66 18.45
N GLU A 310 -28.29 -4.19 17.90
CA GLU A 310 -28.94 -4.78 16.73
C GLU A 310 -28.11 -4.50 15.46
N VAL A 311 -27.95 -5.54 14.64
CA VAL A 311 -27.13 -5.50 13.43
C VAL A 311 -28.01 -5.15 12.24
N TYR A 312 -27.91 -3.91 11.76
CA TYR A 312 -28.53 -3.45 10.53
C TYR A 312 -27.55 -3.56 9.37
N CYS A 313 -27.77 -4.57 8.53
CA CYS A 313 -26.92 -4.84 7.37
C CYS A 313 -27.74 -5.08 6.10
N ASP A 314 -27.11 -4.84 4.94
CA ASP A 314 -27.68 -5.20 3.65
C ASP A 314 -27.82 -6.73 3.53
N LYS A 315 -28.85 -7.19 2.80
CA LYS A 315 -29.07 -8.62 2.48
C LYS A 315 -27.81 -9.29 1.90
N ARG A 316 -26.98 -8.53 1.18
CA ARG A 316 -25.72 -9.01 0.59
C ARG A 316 -24.66 -9.38 1.64
N HIS A 317 -24.70 -8.81 2.84
CA HIS A 317 -23.72 -9.10 3.90
C HIS A 317 -24.29 -9.96 5.03
N LEU A 318 -25.62 -10.15 5.08
CA LEU A 318 -26.31 -10.90 6.14
C LEU A 318 -25.74 -12.31 6.36
N HIS A 319 -25.41 -13.02 5.28
CA HIS A 319 -24.85 -14.37 5.36
C HIS A 319 -23.52 -14.44 6.13
N TYR A 320 -22.69 -13.40 6.08
CA TYR A 320 -21.46 -13.35 6.86
C TYR A 320 -21.75 -13.23 8.36
N PHE A 321 -22.70 -12.38 8.74
CA PHE A 321 -23.05 -12.19 10.15
C PHE A 321 -23.73 -13.42 10.74
N LYS A 322 -24.62 -14.10 9.99
CA LYS A 322 -25.17 -15.40 10.38
C LYS A 322 -24.06 -16.43 10.61
N ARG A 323 -23.04 -16.44 9.75
CA ARG A 323 -21.89 -17.34 9.92
C ARG A 323 -21.10 -17.09 11.19
N PHE A 324 -20.98 -15.83 11.63
CA PHE A 324 -20.28 -15.51 12.87
C PHE A 324 -21.01 -16.06 14.09
N LEU A 325 -22.35 -16.05 14.07
CA LEU A 325 -23.18 -16.67 15.08
C LEU A 325 -23.02 -18.20 15.08
N GLU A 326 -23.17 -18.83 13.91
CA GLU A 326 -23.03 -20.28 13.74
C GLU A 326 -21.68 -20.79 14.26
N ASP A 327 -20.57 -20.10 13.91
CA ASP A 327 -19.22 -20.44 14.38
C ASP A 327 -19.14 -20.44 15.92
N GLN A 328 -19.78 -19.46 16.58
CA GLN A 328 -19.78 -19.37 18.03
C GLN A 328 -20.66 -20.42 18.68
N GLU A 329 -21.85 -20.68 18.13
CA GLU A 329 -22.77 -21.71 18.63
C GLU A 329 -22.18 -23.11 18.53
N ILE A 330 -21.57 -23.46 17.39
CA ILE A 330 -20.90 -24.75 17.20
C ILE A 330 -19.81 -24.94 18.25
N LYS A 331 -18.99 -23.92 18.50
CA LYS A 331 -17.93 -23.98 19.52
C LYS A 331 -18.51 -24.11 20.94
N ARG A 332 -19.59 -23.38 21.26
CA ARG A 332 -20.26 -23.44 22.57
C ARG A 332 -20.88 -24.81 22.83
N ASN A 333 -21.64 -25.33 21.86
CA ASN A 333 -22.37 -26.61 21.98
C ASN A 333 -21.43 -27.81 22.06
N SER A 334 -20.26 -27.72 21.45
CA SER A 334 -19.23 -28.78 21.44
C SER A 334 -18.25 -28.71 22.63
N LYS A 335 -18.56 -27.96 23.70
CA LYS A 335 -17.68 -27.79 24.87
C LYS A 335 -16.24 -27.35 24.49
N ASN A 336 -16.09 -26.47 23.50
CA ASN A 336 -14.81 -25.95 22.99
C ASN A 336 -13.88 -26.98 22.31
N GLN A 337 -14.44 -28.05 21.71
CA GLN A 337 -13.65 -28.97 20.87
C GLN A 337 -13.11 -28.29 19.60
N TYR A 338 -13.77 -27.24 19.11
CA TYR A 338 -13.32 -26.46 17.95
C TYR A 338 -12.44 -25.28 18.37
N SER A 339 -11.38 -25.04 17.59
CA SER A 339 -10.50 -23.89 17.77
C SER A 339 -11.14 -22.60 17.23
N SER A 340 -11.32 -21.58 18.08
CA SER A 340 -11.76 -20.25 17.63
C SER A 340 -10.84 -19.64 16.58
N SER A 341 -9.59 -20.11 16.50
CA SER A 341 -8.65 -19.69 15.48
C SER A 341 -9.12 -20.00 14.03
N LEU A 342 -10.12 -20.88 13.86
CA LEU A 342 -10.76 -21.22 12.58
C LEU A 342 -12.10 -20.49 12.34
N PHE A 343 -12.49 -19.55 13.21
CA PHE A 343 -13.64 -18.68 12.94
C PHE A 343 -13.43 -17.84 11.67
N THR A 344 -14.54 -17.57 10.98
CA THR A 344 -14.58 -16.72 9.80
C THR A 344 -14.24 -15.27 10.15
N LEU A 345 -14.79 -14.78 11.28
CA LEU A 345 -14.49 -13.48 11.86
C LEU A 345 -13.05 -13.46 12.40
N ARG A 346 -12.33 -12.36 12.13
CA ARG A 346 -10.96 -12.15 12.62
C ARG A 346 -10.90 -11.03 13.65
N SER A 347 -11.47 -9.88 13.32
CA SER A 347 -11.52 -8.72 14.22
C SER A 347 -12.71 -7.83 13.92
N GLY A 348 -13.07 -6.99 14.89
CA GLY A 348 -14.09 -5.96 14.79
C GLY A 348 -13.51 -4.57 15.09
N ARG A 349 -14.14 -3.53 14.56
CA ARG A 349 -13.86 -2.16 14.95
C ARG A 349 -15.15 -1.37 15.01
N LEU A 350 -15.43 -0.79 16.18
CA LEU A 350 -16.53 0.15 16.38
C LEU A 350 -16.09 1.54 15.99
N ALA A 351 -16.86 2.22 15.15
CA ALA A 351 -16.59 3.59 14.75
C ALA A 351 -17.89 4.38 14.53
N TRP A 352 -17.87 5.65 14.90
CA TRP A 352 -18.94 6.58 14.58
C TRP A 352 -18.68 7.23 13.22
N LEU A 353 -19.73 7.35 12.40
CA LEU A 353 -19.72 8.07 11.14
C LEU A 353 -20.50 9.39 11.28
N PRO A 354 -19.98 10.50 10.75
CA PRO A 354 -20.61 11.80 10.88
C PRO A 354 -21.96 11.84 10.13
N GLY A 355 -23.02 12.23 10.83
CA GLY A 355 -24.31 12.52 10.23
C GLY A 355 -24.37 13.94 9.66
N LYS A 356 -25.41 14.24 8.86
CA LYS A 356 -25.63 15.59 8.29
C LYS A 356 -26.66 16.42 9.07
N GLN A 357 -27.33 15.82 10.04
CA GLN A 357 -28.43 16.44 10.77
C GLN A 357 -27.91 17.24 11.96
N LYS A 358 -28.72 18.17 12.48
CA LYS A 358 -28.46 18.91 13.73
C LYS A 358 -29.17 18.21 14.89
N GLY A 359 -28.60 18.24 16.09
CA GLY A 359 -29.09 17.48 17.26
C GLY A 359 -27.96 16.99 18.17
N GLU A 360 -28.27 16.03 19.04
CA GLU A 360 -27.29 15.40 19.92
C GLU A 360 -26.32 14.48 19.16
N PRO A 361 -25.02 14.43 19.52
CA PRO A 361 -24.02 13.72 18.75
C PRO A 361 -24.31 12.22 18.55
N TRP A 362 -24.83 11.52 19.57
CA TRP A 362 -25.18 10.09 19.50
C TRP A 362 -26.45 9.80 18.68
N LYS A 363 -27.29 10.81 18.42
CA LYS A 363 -28.47 10.72 17.54
C LYS A 363 -28.13 11.03 16.09
N ILE A 364 -27.28 12.04 15.87
CA ILE A 364 -26.87 12.46 14.51
C ILE A 364 -25.94 11.41 13.90
N ASN A 365 -24.91 11.03 14.66
CA ASN A 365 -23.85 10.20 14.16
C ASN A 365 -24.29 8.73 14.17
N GLN A 366 -23.82 7.98 13.20
CA GLN A 366 -24.20 6.58 13.05
C GLN A 366 -23.10 5.68 13.60
N LEU A 367 -23.45 4.77 14.50
CA LEU A 367 -22.54 3.73 14.94
C LEU A 367 -22.43 2.64 13.88
N HIS A 368 -21.20 2.36 13.45
CA HIS A 368 -20.87 1.31 12.49
C HIS A 368 -19.89 0.30 13.09
N LEU A 369 -20.09 -0.96 12.74
CA LEU A 369 -19.17 -2.05 13.01
C LEU A 369 -18.49 -2.48 11.73
N TYR A 370 -17.15 -2.42 11.75
CA TYR A 370 -16.29 -2.93 10.69
C TYR A 370 -15.75 -4.30 11.10
N CYS A 371 -16.14 -5.36 10.41
CA CYS A 371 -15.67 -6.72 10.66
C CYS A 371 -14.67 -7.13 9.58
N THR A 372 -13.48 -7.58 10.00
CA THR A 372 -12.54 -8.25 9.09
C THR A 372 -12.78 -9.76 9.12
N LEU A 373 -12.86 -10.38 7.96
CA LEU A 373 -13.12 -11.81 7.82
C LEU A 373 -12.20 -12.45 6.79
N ASP A 374 -11.84 -13.71 7.01
CA ASP A 374 -11.00 -14.50 6.09
C ASP A 374 -11.90 -15.38 5.21
N THR A 375 -12.02 -15.02 3.93
CA THR A 375 -12.92 -15.70 2.97
C THR A 375 -12.55 -17.16 2.72
N ARG A 376 -11.31 -17.57 3.00
CA ARG A 376 -10.91 -18.99 2.94
C ARG A 376 -11.68 -19.86 3.93
N MET A 377 -12.13 -19.29 5.04
CA MET A 377 -12.91 -20.02 6.06
C MET A 377 -14.37 -20.24 5.67
N TRP A 378 -14.76 -19.83 4.45
CA TRP A 378 -16.10 -20.05 3.95
C TRP A 378 -16.31 -21.49 3.46
N THR A 379 -15.29 -22.13 2.92
CA THR A 379 -15.37 -23.46 2.28
C THR A 379 -14.57 -24.50 3.06
N ALA A 380 -14.93 -25.78 2.95
CA ALA A 380 -14.24 -26.85 3.67
C ALA A 380 -12.77 -26.95 3.24
N GLU A 381 -12.53 -26.85 1.93
CA GLU A 381 -11.24 -26.94 1.28
C GLU A 381 -10.35 -25.74 1.65
N GLY A 382 -10.92 -24.54 1.70
CA GLY A 382 -10.22 -23.33 2.13
C GLY A 382 -9.88 -23.36 3.62
N THR A 383 -10.79 -23.86 4.46
CA THR A 383 -10.51 -24.09 5.88
C THR A 383 -9.38 -25.10 6.05
N GLN A 384 -9.35 -26.18 5.27
CA GLN A 384 -8.29 -27.19 5.34
C GLN A 384 -6.91 -26.61 4.97
N GLN A 385 -6.84 -25.71 3.99
CA GLN A 385 -5.59 -24.99 3.68
C GLN A 385 -5.08 -24.21 4.89
N VAL A 386 -5.97 -23.48 5.58
CA VAL A 386 -5.57 -22.71 6.76
C VAL A 386 -5.24 -23.61 7.95
N VAL A 387 -5.93 -24.74 8.11
CA VAL A 387 -5.60 -25.78 9.09
C VAL A 387 -4.16 -26.25 8.87
N ASN A 388 -3.81 -26.65 7.65
CA ASN A 388 -2.46 -27.11 7.31
C ASN A 388 -1.40 -26.01 7.58
N GLU A 389 -1.64 -24.76 7.13
CA GLU A 389 -0.74 -23.62 7.39
C GLU A 389 -0.50 -23.41 8.89
N LYS A 390 -1.53 -23.59 9.72
CA LYS A 390 -1.43 -23.43 11.18
C LYS A 390 -0.73 -24.61 11.84
N ILE A 391 -1.03 -25.84 11.41
CA ILE A 391 -0.35 -27.05 11.92
C ILE A 391 1.16 -26.91 11.67
N THR A 392 1.58 -26.51 10.47
CA THR A 392 3.00 -26.29 10.16
C THR A 392 3.61 -25.24 11.09
N LYS A 393 2.98 -24.07 11.26
CA LYS A 393 3.47 -23.01 12.14
C LYS A 393 3.55 -23.43 13.61
N ILE A 394 2.54 -24.13 14.12
CA ILE A 394 2.51 -24.59 15.51
C ILE A 394 3.58 -25.66 15.70
N THR A 395 3.74 -26.58 14.75
CA THR A 395 4.77 -27.64 14.80
C THR A 395 6.17 -27.03 14.78
N GLU A 396 6.45 -26.05 13.91
CA GLU A 396 7.72 -25.30 13.90
C GLU A 396 7.98 -24.55 15.21
N THR A 397 6.93 -24.03 15.84
CA THR A 397 7.06 -23.32 17.12
C THR A 397 7.34 -24.32 18.24
N LEU A 398 6.68 -25.47 18.23
CA LEU A 398 6.88 -26.55 19.19
C LEU A 398 8.28 -27.17 19.06
N THR A 399 8.79 -27.40 17.84
CA THR A 399 10.15 -27.92 17.65
C THR A 399 11.20 -26.94 18.16
N LYS A 400 11.06 -25.65 17.87
CA LYS A 400 11.95 -24.59 18.40
C LYS A 400 11.87 -24.45 19.92
N ALA A 401 10.67 -24.62 20.49
CA ALA A 401 10.49 -24.55 21.94
C ALA A 401 11.13 -25.77 22.65
N LYS A 402 10.99 -26.97 22.07
CA LYS A 402 11.56 -28.21 22.62
C LYS A 402 13.07 -28.37 22.45
N GLN A 403 13.70 -27.56 21.58
CA GLN A 403 15.16 -27.52 21.42
C GLN A 403 15.90 -26.78 22.55
N LYS A 404 15.17 -26.22 23.53
CA LYS A 404 15.77 -25.57 24.70
C LYS A 404 15.82 -26.58 25.84
N ASP A 405 17.01 -26.83 26.37
CA ASP A 405 17.27 -27.89 27.36
C ASP A 405 16.65 -27.59 28.75
N GLU A 406 16.43 -26.32 29.10
CA GLU A 406 15.74 -25.92 30.35
C GLU A 406 14.49 -25.07 30.05
N LEU A 407 13.31 -25.62 30.32
CA LEU A 407 12.02 -24.98 30.09
C LEU A 407 11.44 -24.44 31.41
N ASN A 408 11.26 -23.12 31.48
CA ASN A 408 10.54 -22.44 32.58
C ASN A 408 9.03 -22.83 32.56
N ASP A 409 8.35 -22.83 33.71
CA ASP A 409 6.91 -23.06 33.86
C ASP A 409 6.04 -22.28 32.85
N LYS A 410 6.40 -21.03 32.56
CA LYS A 410 5.70 -20.22 31.53
C LYS A 410 5.86 -20.78 30.12
N GLN A 411 7.02 -21.37 29.82
CA GLN A 411 7.32 -22.01 28.54
C GLN A 411 6.64 -23.38 28.44
N GLN A 412 6.58 -24.14 29.54
CA GLN A 412 5.81 -25.39 29.61
C GLN A 412 4.32 -25.13 29.41
N ALA A 413 3.74 -24.15 30.11
CA ALA A 413 2.34 -23.75 29.93
C ALA A 413 2.05 -23.28 28.49
N PHE A 414 3.00 -22.59 27.86
CA PHE A 414 2.90 -22.22 26.45
C PHE A 414 2.89 -23.45 25.52
N ILE A 415 3.78 -24.41 25.74
CA ILE A 415 3.84 -25.67 24.97
C ILE A 415 2.52 -26.44 25.11
N THR A 416 2.01 -26.62 26.33
CA THR A 416 0.73 -27.29 26.59
C THR A 416 -0.43 -26.59 25.89
N ARG A 417 -0.45 -25.24 25.89
CA ARG A 417 -1.46 -24.46 25.17
C ARG A 417 -1.37 -24.66 23.65
N GLN A 418 -0.17 -24.72 23.09
CA GLN A 418 0.04 -24.95 21.66
C GLN A 418 -0.37 -26.37 21.26
N GLN A 419 -0.06 -27.38 22.07
CA GLN A 419 -0.51 -28.76 21.86
C GLN A 419 -2.04 -28.85 21.89
N SER A 420 -2.69 -28.29 22.92
CA SER A 420 -4.16 -28.24 22.97
C SER A 420 -4.77 -27.51 21.77
N THR A 421 -4.10 -26.47 21.27
CA THR A 421 -4.55 -25.75 20.08
C THR A 421 -4.43 -26.61 18.82
N LEU A 422 -3.37 -27.40 18.70
CA LEU A 422 -3.16 -28.35 17.60
C LEU A 422 -4.27 -29.41 17.58
N ASP A 423 -4.60 -30.00 18.73
CA ASP A 423 -5.67 -31.00 18.86
C ASP A 423 -7.03 -30.43 18.41
N ARG A 424 -7.34 -29.19 18.80
CA ARG A 424 -8.60 -28.51 18.44
C ARG A 424 -8.66 -28.04 16.99
N ILE A 425 -7.52 -27.83 16.33
CA ILE A 425 -7.46 -27.39 14.93
C ILE A 425 -7.78 -28.55 13.98
N ASN A 426 -7.55 -29.79 14.40
CA ASN A 426 -7.89 -30.99 13.63
C ASN A 426 -9.41 -31.25 13.53
N ASN A 427 -10.23 -30.50 14.29
CA ASN A 427 -11.68 -30.50 14.19
C ASN A 427 -12.14 -29.22 13.46
N PRO A 428 -12.20 -29.21 12.11
CA PRO A 428 -12.62 -28.04 11.37
C PRO A 428 -14.14 -27.83 11.49
N PHE A 429 -14.57 -26.57 11.51
CA PHE A 429 -16.00 -26.23 11.49
C PHE A 429 -16.69 -26.79 10.23
N PRO A 430 -17.95 -27.21 10.32
CA PRO A 430 -18.72 -27.68 9.16
C PRO A 430 -18.87 -26.53 8.15
N ARG A 431 -18.28 -26.69 6.96
CA ARG A 431 -18.29 -25.73 5.86
C ARG A 431 -18.92 -26.38 4.62
N PRO A 432 -19.61 -25.59 3.76
CA PRO A 432 -19.97 -26.08 2.44
C PRO A 432 -18.71 -26.50 1.67
N SER A 433 -18.77 -27.65 1.00
CA SER A 433 -17.73 -28.05 0.06
C SER A 433 -17.82 -27.19 -1.19
N GLN A 434 -16.70 -26.60 -1.56
CA GLN A 434 -16.53 -25.93 -2.83
C GLN A 434 -15.11 -26.26 -3.31
N PRO A 435 -14.97 -27.08 -4.36
CA PRO A 435 -13.66 -27.53 -4.80
C PRO A 435 -12.77 -26.32 -5.10
N ASN A 436 -11.55 -26.37 -4.60
CA ASN A 436 -10.55 -25.35 -4.91
C ASN A 436 -10.40 -25.26 -6.42
N TYR A 437 -10.26 -24.03 -6.92
CA TYR A 437 -10.01 -23.82 -8.32
C TYR A 437 -8.72 -24.55 -8.74
N GLN A 438 -8.85 -25.48 -9.68
CA GLN A 438 -7.73 -26.21 -10.28
C GLN A 438 -7.63 -25.77 -11.74
N GLY A 439 -6.78 -24.78 -12.00
CA GLY A 439 -6.43 -24.37 -13.35
C GLY A 439 -5.39 -25.29 -13.96
N ARG A 440 -5.39 -25.38 -15.30
CA ARG A 440 -4.34 -26.06 -16.07
C ARG A 440 -3.07 -25.22 -16.02
N PRO A 441 -1.93 -25.75 -15.52
CA PRO A 441 -0.71 -24.97 -15.34
C PRO A 441 -0.12 -24.46 -16.65
N SER A 442 -0.47 -25.08 -17.79
CA SER A 442 -0.06 -24.66 -19.13
C SER A 442 -0.82 -23.45 -19.67
N ILE A 443 -2.03 -23.19 -19.16
CA ILE A 443 -2.87 -22.09 -19.62
C ILE A 443 -2.67 -20.88 -18.71
N LEU A 444 -2.34 -19.74 -19.30
CA LEU A 444 -2.05 -18.51 -18.58
C LEU A 444 -2.85 -17.35 -19.16
N VAL A 445 -3.25 -16.43 -18.30
CA VAL A 445 -3.88 -15.18 -18.70
C VAL A 445 -2.87 -14.06 -18.57
N GLY A 446 -2.36 -13.56 -19.69
CA GLY A 446 -1.51 -12.38 -19.73
C GLY A 446 -2.34 -11.10 -19.76
N VAL A 447 -2.06 -10.17 -18.84
CA VAL A 447 -2.71 -8.86 -18.79
C VAL A 447 -1.71 -7.79 -19.19
N SER A 448 -1.91 -7.13 -20.32
CA SER A 448 -1.10 -5.98 -20.70
C SER A 448 -1.76 -4.66 -20.34
N PHE A 449 -0.93 -3.68 -19.99
CA PHE A 449 -1.34 -2.31 -19.75
C PHE A 449 -0.75 -1.40 -20.84
N GLY A 450 -1.57 -0.47 -21.35
CA GLY A 450 -1.20 0.40 -22.46
C GLY A 450 -1.80 1.78 -22.37
N LEU A 451 -1.27 2.72 -23.16
CA LEU A 451 -1.65 4.13 -23.10
C LEU A 451 -3.05 4.43 -23.60
N GLU A 452 -3.46 3.85 -24.74
CA GLU A 452 -4.79 4.12 -25.30
C GLU A 452 -5.87 3.23 -24.69
N LYS A 453 -5.50 1.97 -24.44
CA LYS A 453 -6.35 0.92 -23.89
C LYS A 453 -5.78 0.54 -22.52
N PRO A 454 -6.50 0.82 -21.41
CA PRO A 454 -5.97 0.56 -20.08
C PRO A 454 -5.60 -0.90 -19.86
N VAL A 455 -6.32 -1.84 -20.50
CA VAL A 455 -6.09 -3.28 -20.34
C VAL A 455 -6.29 -4.03 -21.65
N THR A 456 -5.37 -4.92 -22.01
CA THR A 456 -5.64 -5.93 -23.04
C THR A 456 -5.23 -7.30 -22.50
N LEU A 457 -6.09 -8.29 -22.68
CA LEU A 457 -5.94 -9.62 -22.13
C LEU A 457 -5.68 -10.64 -23.25
N ALA A 458 -4.77 -11.56 -23.00
CA ALA A 458 -4.50 -12.73 -23.83
C ALA A 458 -4.57 -13.99 -22.98
N VAL A 459 -5.26 -15.01 -23.47
CA VAL A 459 -5.27 -16.36 -22.89
C VAL A 459 -4.40 -17.24 -23.76
N VAL A 460 -3.37 -17.84 -23.19
CA VAL A 460 -2.34 -18.59 -23.93
C VAL A 460 -2.18 -19.97 -23.32
N ASP A 461 -2.21 -21.01 -24.16
CA ASP A 461 -1.69 -22.34 -23.80
C ASP A 461 -0.22 -22.38 -24.20
N VAL A 462 0.67 -22.26 -23.21
CA VAL A 462 2.11 -22.10 -23.46
C VAL A 462 2.75 -23.41 -23.94
N VAL A 463 2.19 -24.57 -23.57
CA VAL A 463 2.72 -25.87 -24.00
C VAL A 463 2.45 -26.09 -25.49
N LYS A 464 1.25 -25.70 -25.94
CA LYS A 464 0.88 -25.75 -27.36
C LYS A 464 1.38 -24.56 -28.16
N ASN A 465 1.88 -23.53 -27.48
CA ASN A 465 2.23 -22.23 -28.07
C ASN A 465 1.05 -21.59 -28.84
N GLU A 466 -0.17 -21.77 -28.34
CA GLU A 466 -1.41 -21.31 -28.98
C GLU A 466 -2.09 -20.22 -28.15
N VAL A 467 -2.61 -19.20 -28.82
CA VAL A 467 -3.43 -18.17 -28.18
C VAL A 467 -4.89 -18.57 -28.28
N LEU A 468 -5.50 -18.88 -27.15
CA LEU A 468 -6.90 -19.30 -27.06
C LEU A 468 -7.86 -18.12 -27.25
N ALA A 469 -7.51 -16.94 -26.74
CA ALA A 469 -8.35 -15.76 -26.87
C ALA A 469 -7.60 -14.44 -26.66
N TYR A 470 -7.99 -13.43 -27.42
CA TYR A 470 -7.71 -12.02 -27.09
C TYR A 470 -8.98 -11.32 -26.62
N ARG A 471 -8.85 -10.45 -25.61
CA ARG A 471 -9.93 -9.62 -25.10
C ARG A 471 -9.46 -8.18 -24.93
N SER A 472 -10.13 -7.27 -25.63
CA SER A 472 -9.94 -5.82 -25.48
C SER A 472 -10.78 -5.26 -24.33
N VAL A 473 -10.45 -4.07 -23.83
CA VAL A 473 -11.26 -3.35 -22.81
C VAL A 473 -12.74 -3.28 -23.17
N LYS A 474 -13.07 -3.08 -24.45
CA LYS A 474 -14.47 -3.00 -24.90
C LYS A 474 -15.18 -4.34 -24.76
N GLN A 475 -14.49 -5.44 -25.01
CA GLN A 475 -15.02 -6.79 -24.79
C GLN A 475 -15.09 -7.12 -23.29
N LEU A 476 -14.12 -6.67 -22.48
CA LEU A 476 -14.12 -6.90 -21.03
C LEU A 476 -15.27 -6.16 -20.33
N LEU A 477 -15.57 -4.93 -20.74
CA LEU A 477 -16.64 -4.14 -20.11
C LEU A 477 -18.02 -4.38 -20.75
N GLY A 478 -18.06 -4.83 -22.01
CA GLY A 478 -19.30 -5.02 -22.74
C GLY A 478 -20.20 -3.78 -22.71
N LYS A 479 -21.42 -3.94 -22.16
CA LYS A 479 -22.39 -2.85 -21.99
C LYS A 479 -21.89 -1.73 -21.07
N ASN A 480 -21.01 -2.04 -20.12
CA ASN A 480 -20.44 -1.08 -19.16
C ASN A 480 -19.28 -0.25 -19.75
N TYR A 481 -18.94 -0.43 -21.03
CA TYR A 481 -17.88 0.35 -21.69
C TYR A 481 -18.18 1.86 -21.72
N ASN A 482 -19.47 2.23 -21.72
CA ASN A 482 -19.91 3.62 -21.58
C ASN A 482 -19.41 4.29 -20.28
N LEU A 483 -19.27 3.54 -19.19
CA LEU A 483 -18.77 4.04 -17.90
C LEU A 483 -17.30 4.47 -18.00
N LEU A 484 -16.49 3.77 -18.80
CA LEU A 484 -15.11 4.16 -19.07
C LEU A 484 -15.04 5.49 -19.81
N ASN A 485 -15.89 5.69 -20.81
CA ASN A 485 -15.95 6.95 -21.56
C ASN A 485 -16.41 8.10 -20.67
N ARG A 486 -17.43 7.87 -19.83
CA ARG A 486 -17.90 8.85 -18.83
C ARG A 486 -16.78 9.25 -17.86
N GLN A 487 -16.00 8.28 -17.38
CA GLN A 487 -14.85 8.57 -16.51
C GLN A 487 -13.79 9.42 -17.23
N ARG A 488 -13.47 9.11 -18.49
CA ARG A 488 -12.51 9.90 -19.29
C ARG A 488 -12.97 11.35 -19.46
N GLN A 489 -14.25 11.56 -19.79
CA GLN A 489 -14.83 12.89 -19.89
C GLN A 489 -14.81 13.64 -18.55
N GLN A 490 -15.12 12.95 -17.45
CA GLN A 490 -15.05 13.55 -16.12
C GLN A 490 -13.62 13.96 -15.77
N GLN A 491 -12.61 13.12 -16.03
CA GLN A 491 -11.21 13.45 -15.78
C GLN A 491 -10.74 14.67 -16.59
N GLN A 492 -11.14 14.76 -17.86
CA GLN A 492 -10.83 15.92 -18.71
C GLN A 492 -11.48 17.19 -18.18
N ARG A 493 -12.78 17.13 -17.86
CA ARG A 493 -13.52 18.26 -17.28
C ARG A 493 -12.88 18.74 -15.97
N LEU A 494 -12.61 17.81 -15.04
CA LEU A 494 -11.98 18.13 -13.76
C LEU A 494 -10.54 18.66 -13.93
N SER A 495 -9.80 18.22 -14.95
CA SER A 495 -8.48 18.78 -15.26
C SER A 495 -8.58 20.22 -15.77
N HIS A 496 -9.60 20.51 -16.59
CA HIS A 496 -9.86 21.85 -17.09
C HIS A 496 -10.31 22.80 -15.97
N GLU A 497 -11.23 22.35 -15.11
CA GLU A 497 -11.67 23.08 -13.93
C GLU A 497 -10.51 23.35 -12.95
N ARG A 498 -9.63 22.37 -12.72
CA ARG A 498 -8.39 22.56 -11.94
C ARG A 498 -7.48 23.62 -12.53
N HIS A 499 -7.27 23.60 -13.83
CA HIS A 499 -6.43 24.60 -14.49
C HIS A 499 -7.04 26.00 -14.41
N LYS A 500 -8.36 26.13 -14.56
CA LYS A 500 -9.08 27.41 -14.37
C LYS A 500 -8.96 27.90 -12.93
N ALA A 501 -9.19 27.03 -11.95
CA ALA A 501 -9.07 27.35 -10.53
C ALA A 501 -7.64 27.76 -10.16
N GLN A 502 -6.62 27.08 -10.68
CA GLN A 502 -5.20 27.44 -10.48
C GLN A 502 -4.88 28.84 -11.02
N LYS A 503 -5.40 29.19 -12.20
CA LYS A 503 -5.24 30.55 -12.75
C LYS A 503 -5.94 31.62 -11.91
N GLN A 504 -6.99 31.24 -11.18
CA GLN A 504 -7.81 32.12 -10.36
C GLN A 504 -7.43 32.08 -8.87
N ASN A 505 -6.35 31.37 -8.49
CA ASN A 505 -5.98 31.10 -7.09
C ASN A 505 -7.14 30.54 -6.23
N ALA A 506 -8.07 29.81 -6.85
CA ALA A 506 -9.24 29.21 -6.20
C ALA A 506 -8.94 27.77 -5.74
N PRO A 507 -9.75 27.21 -4.81
CA PRO A 507 -9.62 25.81 -4.39
C PRO A 507 -9.67 24.86 -5.60
N ASN A 508 -8.65 23.99 -5.71
CA ASN A 508 -8.47 23.10 -6.87
C ASN A 508 -8.72 21.61 -6.53
N SER A 509 -9.27 21.34 -5.34
CA SER A 509 -9.63 20.01 -4.87
C SER A 509 -11.04 19.65 -5.31
N PHE A 510 -11.19 19.19 -6.55
CA PHE A 510 -12.45 18.64 -7.04
C PHE A 510 -12.53 17.14 -6.73
N GLY A 511 -13.64 16.70 -6.15
CA GLY A 511 -13.89 15.29 -5.89
C GLY A 511 -13.99 14.49 -7.18
N GLU A 512 -13.13 13.49 -7.35
CA GLU A 512 -13.33 12.48 -8.40
C GLU A 512 -14.44 11.54 -7.93
N SER A 513 -15.41 11.25 -8.80
CA SER A 513 -16.39 10.21 -8.50
C SER A 513 -15.67 8.88 -8.31
N GLU A 514 -16.18 8.00 -7.43
CA GLU A 514 -15.61 6.64 -7.27
C GLU A 514 -15.75 5.75 -8.52
N LEU A 515 -16.27 6.30 -9.63
CA LEU A 515 -16.47 5.64 -10.91
C LEU A 515 -15.21 4.94 -11.41
N GLY A 516 -14.03 5.55 -11.27
CA GLY A 516 -12.79 4.90 -11.69
C GLY A 516 -12.47 3.63 -10.90
N GLN A 517 -12.77 3.62 -9.60
CA GLN A 517 -12.60 2.42 -8.77
C GLN A 517 -13.63 1.36 -9.14
N TYR A 518 -14.85 1.78 -9.47
CA TYR A 518 -15.91 0.88 -9.90
C TYR A 518 -15.57 0.19 -11.24
N VAL A 519 -15.06 0.94 -12.23
CA VAL A 519 -14.61 0.38 -13.51
C VAL A 519 -13.44 -0.60 -13.30
N ASP A 520 -12.50 -0.32 -12.39
CA ASP A 520 -11.42 -1.26 -12.06
C ASP A 520 -11.95 -2.58 -11.49
N ARG A 521 -12.99 -2.54 -10.64
CA ARG A 521 -13.65 -3.75 -10.11
C ARG A 521 -14.31 -4.55 -11.23
N LEU A 522 -15.03 -3.89 -12.13
CA LEU A 522 -15.65 -4.55 -13.29
C LEU A 522 -14.61 -5.21 -14.20
N LEU A 523 -13.50 -4.53 -14.49
CA LEU A 523 -12.40 -5.11 -15.26
C LEU A 523 -11.79 -6.33 -14.55
N ALA A 524 -11.52 -6.22 -13.25
CA ALA A 524 -10.97 -7.32 -12.46
C ALA A 524 -11.91 -8.53 -12.42
N ASP A 525 -13.22 -8.32 -12.25
CA ASP A 525 -14.23 -9.38 -12.23
C ASP A 525 -14.26 -10.13 -13.56
N GLU A 526 -14.26 -9.41 -14.69
CA GLU A 526 -14.29 -10.03 -16.01
C GLU A 526 -12.98 -10.79 -16.33
N ILE A 527 -11.82 -10.23 -15.96
CA ILE A 527 -10.51 -10.92 -16.13
C ILE A 527 -10.51 -12.26 -15.38
N VAL A 528 -11.04 -12.28 -14.15
CA VAL A 528 -11.15 -13.51 -13.35
C VAL A 528 -12.19 -14.45 -13.94
N ALA A 529 -13.32 -13.95 -14.46
CA ALA A 529 -14.32 -14.78 -15.13
C ALA A 529 -13.75 -15.47 -16.39
N ILE A 530 -12.98 -14.74 -17.19
CA ILE A 530 -12.26 -15.31 -18.35
C ILE A 530 -11.25 -16.36 -17.89
N ALA A 531 -10.43 -16.06 -16.87
CA ALA A 531 -9.49 -17.03 -16.33
C ALA A 531 -10.17 -18.34 -15.90
N LYS A 532 -11.34 -18.26 -15.25
CA LYS A 532 -12.16 -19.42 -14.88
C LYS A 532 -12.68 -20.18 -16.09
N THR A 533 -13.20 -19.46 -17.09
CA THR A 533 -13.78 -20.05 -18.31
C THR A 533 -12.77 -20.91 -19.06
N TYR A 534 -11.52 -20.45 -19.14
CA TYR A 534 -10.44 -21.19 -19.80
C TYR A 534 -9.63 -22.08 -18.85
N GLN A 535 -10.05 -22.21 -17.58
CA GLN A 535 -9.32 -22.98 -16.56
C GLN A 535 -7.83 -22.59 -16.49
N ALA A 536 -7.49 -21.30 -16.59
CA ALA A 536 -6.11 -20.85 -16.54
C ALA A 536 -5.44 -21.11 -15.18
N GLY A 537 -4.21 -21.61 -15.16
CA GLY A 537 -3.44 -21.87 -13.94
C GLY A 537 -3.03 -20.59 -13.19
N SER A 538 -2.71 -19.50 -13.91
CA SER A 538 -2.40 -18.21 -13.29
C SER A 538 -2.77 -17.00 -14.17
N ILE A 539 -2.90 -15.84 -13.52
CA ILE A 539 -3.04 -14.53 -14.17
C ILE A 539 -1.72 -13.78 -14.01
N VAL A 540 -1.09 -13.41 -15.13
CA VAL A 540 0.19 -12.72 -15.17
C VAL A 540 -0.03 -11.21 -15.35
N ILE A 541 0.52 -10.43 -14.42
CA ILE A 541 0.35 -8.98 -14.30
C ILE A 541 1.72 -8.30 -14.45
N PRO A 542 1.83 -7.13 -15.11
CA PRO A 542 3.12 -6.50 -15.36
C PRO A 542 3.64 -5.71 -14.15
N LYS A 543 4.96 -5.57 -14.05
CA LYS A 543 5.65 -4.76 -13.04
C LYS A 543 5.36 -3.26 -13.22
N LEU A 544 4.92 -2.58 -12.16
CA LEU A 544 4.64 -1.14 -12.18
C LEU A 544 5.86 -0.25 -12.45
N ARG A 545 7.05 -0.68 -12.02
CA ARG A 545 8.28 0.13 -12.16
C ARG A 545 8.60 0.38 -13.63
N ASP A 546 8.42 -0.65 -14.45
CA ASP A 546 8.75 -0.62 -15.88
C ASP A 546 7.65 0.06 -16.71
N MET A 547 6.42 0.13 -16.18
CA MET A 547 5.29 0.78 -16.86
C MET A 547 5.52 2.27 -17.12
N ARG A 548 6.14 2.99 -16.18
CA ARG A 548 6.39 4.43 -16.36
C ARG A 548 7.36 4.67 -17.52
N GLU A 549 8.39 3.85 -17.59
CA GLU A 549 9.39 3.89 -18.63
C GLU A 549 8.79 3.48 -19.98
N GLN A 550 8.04 2.37 -20.04
CA GLN A 550 7.34 1.93 -21.24
C GLN A 550 6.39 2.98 -21.81
N ILE A 551 5.58 3.59 -20.95
CA ILE A 551 4.70 4.70 -21.31
C ILE A 551 5.53 5.86 -21.86
N SER A 552 6.61 6.23 -21.18
CA SER A 552 7.47 7.34 -21.61
C SER A 552 8.11 7.07 -22.97
N SER A 553 8.62 5.86 -23.22
CA SER A 553 9.23 5.44 -24.47
C SER A 553 8.20 5.39 -25.60
N GLU A 554 6.97 4.92 -25.35
CA GLU A 554 5.90 4.93 -26.37
C GLU A 554 5.49 6.36 -26.75
N ILE A 555 5.37 7.25 -25.77
CA ILE A 555 5.07 8.67 -26.02
C ILE A 555 6.20 9.32 -26.81
N GLN A 556 7.45 9.06 -26.43
CA GLN A 556 8.63 9.60 -27.09
C GLN A 556 8.76 9.09 -28.53
N SER A 557 8.56 7.79 -28.77
CA SER A 557 8.55 7.20 -30.11
C SER A 557 7.45 7.79 -30.99
N ARG A 558 6.25 8.06 -30.43
CA ARG A 558 5.18 8.76 -31.15
C ARG A 558 5.54 10.21 -31.47
N ALA A 559 6.22 10.90 -30.56
CA ALA A 559 6.70 12.26 -30.78
C ALA A 559 7.74 12.31 -31.90
N GLU A 560 8.71 11.40 -31.88
CA GLU A 560 9.74 11.26 -32.91
C GLU A 560 9.15 10.93 -34.29
N LYS A 561 8.17 10.02 -34.34
CA LYS A 561 7.46 9.69 -35.59
C LYS A 561 6.69 10.87 -36.18
N LYS A 562 6.08 11.71 -35.35
CA LYS A 562 5.33 12.88 -35.82
C LYS A 562 6.21 14.05 -36.20
N CYS A 563 7.30 14.26 -35.46
CA CYS A 563 8.20 15.40 -35.63
C CYS A 563 9.65 14.91 -35.63
N PRO A 564 10.13 14.31 -36.73
CA PRO A 564 11.51 13.81 -36.80
C PRO A 564 12.51 14.98 -36.70
N GLY A 565 13.60 14.79 -35.96
CA GLY A 565 14.71 15.74 -35.86
C GLY A 565 14.52 16.95 -34.93
N TYR A 566 13.29 17.37 -34.62
CA TYR A 566 13.02 18.57 -33.79
C TYR A 566 12.65 18.23 -32.33
N LYS A 567 13.65 18.24 -31.44
CA LYS A 567 13.49 17.85 -30.02
C LYS A 567 12.47 18.68 -29.25
N GLU A 568 12.41 20.00 -29.44
CA GLU A 568 11.47 20.87 -28.71
C GLU A 568 10.01 20.60 -29.07
N VAL A 569 9.74 20.39 -30.37
CA VAL A 569 8.40 20.05 -30.85
C VAL A 569 8.01 18.64 -30.39
N GLN A 570 8.95 17.70 -30.36
CA GLN A 570 8.73 16.38 -29.78
C GLN A 570 8.36 16.47 -28.29
N GLN A 571 9.07 17.28 -27.50
CA GLN A 571 8.78 17.47 -26.08
C GLN A 571 7.40 18.11 -25.85
N LYS A 572 7.06 19.13 -26.63
CA LYS A 572 5.74 19.79 -26.56
C LYS A 572 4.63 18.80 -26.93
N TYR A 573 4.80 18.06 -28.01
CA TYR A 573 3.89 16.99 -28.42
C TYR A 573 3.76 15.91 -27.34
N ALA A 574 4.87 15.43 -26.77
CA ALA A 574 4.87 14.43 -25.70
C ALA A 574 4.12 14.91 -24.47
N LYS A 575 4.25 16.20 -24.12
CA LYS A 575 3.54 16.83 -23.00
C LYS A 575 2.03 16.91 -23.28
N GLU A 576 1.63 17.39 -24.44
CA GLU A 576 0.22 17.47 -24.86
C GLU A 576 -0.41 16.08 -24.94
N TYR A 577 0.31 15.12 -25.51
CA TYR A 577 -0.13 13.74 -25.62
C TYR A 577 -0.27 13.05 -24.25
N ARG A 578 0.64 13.32 -23.29
CA ARG A 578 0.47 12.86 -21.89
C ARG A 578 -0.78 13.44 -21.22
N MET A 579 -1.19 14.65 -21.59
CA MET A 579 -2.39 15.27 -21.05
C MET A 579 -3.67 14.74 -21.70
N SER A 580 -3.61 14.36 -22.99
CA SER A 580 -4.77 13.83 -23.72
C SER A 580 -5.04 12.35 -23.41
N VAL A 581 -4.01 11.57 -23.05
CA VAL A 581 -4.13 10.16 -22.69
C VAL A 581 -4.68 9.98 -21.26
N HIS A 582 -5.35 8.86 -21.01
CA HIS A 582 -6.00 8.57 -19.74
C HIS A 582 -5.01 8.49 -18.56
N ARG A 583 -5.39 9.09 -17.42
CA ARG A 583 -4.61 9.03 -16.17
C ARG A 583 -5.07 7.85 -15.33
N TRP A 584 -4.82 6.63 -15.81
CA TRP A 584 -5.22 5.42 -15.10
C TRP A 584 -4.27 5.11 -13.97
N SER A 585 -4.81 4.69 -12.82
CA SER A 585 -4.00 4.17 -11.71
C SER A 585 -3.84 2.67 -11.88
N TYR A 586 -2.77 2.24 -12.57
CA TYR A 586 -2.48 0.81 -12.74
C TYR A 586 -2.24 0.10 -11.41
N GLY A 587 -1.69 0.78 -10.41
CA GLY A 587 -1.54 0.19 -9.07
C GLY A 587 -2.88 -0.25 -8.48
N ARG A 588 -3.90 0.61 -8.56
CA ARG A 588 -5.25 0.32 -8.07
C ARG A 588 -5.91 -0.83 -8.84
N LEU A 589 -5.72 -0.87 -10.16
CA LEU A 589 -6.24 -1.97 -10.98
C LEU A 589 -5.53 -3.30 -10.65
N ILE A 590 -4.20 -3.32 -10.51
CA ILE A 590 -3.44 -4.51 -10.12
C ILE A 590 -3.94 -5.04 -8.78
N GLU A 591 -4.14 -4.16 -7.80
CA GLU A 591 -4.68 -4.53 -6.49
C GLU A 591 -6.08 -5.13 -6.60
N SER A 592 -6.93 -4.56 -7.46
CA SER A 592 -8.28 -5.08 -7.72
C SER A 592 -8.24 -6.48 -8.35
N ILE A 593 -7.38 -6.70 -9.36
CA ILE A 593 -7.18 -8.02 -9.99
C ILE A 593 -6.66 -9.03 -8.98
N LYS A 594 -5.62 -8.69 -8.21
CA LYS A 594 -5.06 -9.56 -7.16
C LYS A 594 -6.07 -9.90 -6.07
N SER A 595 -6.93 -8.95 -5.72
CA SER A 595 -8.00 -9.15 -4.74
C SER A 595 -9.03 -10.16 -5.27
N GLN A 596 -9.55 -9.94 -6.48
CA GLN A 596 -10.58 -10.83 -7.05
C GLN A 596 -10.03 -12.21 -7.44
N ALA A 597 -8.82 -12.29 -7.98
CA ALA A 597 -8.16 -13.56 -8.28
C ALA A 597 -7.96 -14.39 -7.00
N ALA A 598 -7.53 -13.76 -5.90
CA ALA A 598 -7.37 -14.44 -4.62
C ALA A 598 -8.70 -14.97 -4.06
N LYS A 599 -9.82 -14.24 -4.21
CA LYS A 599 -11.14 -14.74 -3.81
C LYS A 599 -11.59 -15.93 -4.65
N ALA A 600 -11.18 -15.98 -5.91
CA ALA A 600 -11.45 -17.08 -6.82
C ALA A 600 -10.47 -18.26 -6.68
N GLY A 601 -9.43 -18.15 -5.83
CA GLY A 601 -8.38 -19.17 -5.70
C GLY A 601 -7.43 -19.25 -6.91
N ILE A 602 -7.38 -18.22 -7.76
CA ILE A 602 -6.50 -18.18 -8.94
C ILE A 602 -5.19 -17.50 -8.57
N PHE A 603 -4.07 -18.15 -8.88
CA PHE A 603 -2.74 -17.61 -8.61
C PHE A 603 -2.43 -16.39 -9.49
N THR A 604 -1.78 -15.38 -8.94
CA THR A 604 -1.33 -14.20 -9.71
C THR A 604 0.18 -14.09 -9.71
N GLU A 605 0.76 -13.91 -10.90
CA GLU A 605 2.20 -13.75 -11.10
C GLU A 605 2.53 -12.34 -11.56
N ILE A 606 3.78 -11.93 -11.32
CA ILE A 606 4.28 -10.63 -11.73
C ILE A 606 5.36 -10.84 -12.79
N GLY A 607 5.05 -10.49 -14.04
CA GLY A 607 5.97 -10.60 -15.17
C GLY A 607 6.49 -9.25 -15.66
N THR A 608 7.49 -9.28 -16.52
CA THR A 608 7.98 -8.09 -17.23
C THR A 608 7.27 -7.98 -18.58
N GLN A 609 6.51 -6.92 -18.79
CA GLN A 609 5.85 -6.66 -20.08
C GLN A 609 6.90 -6.23 -21.11
N PRO A 610 6.86 -6.73 -22.36
CA PRO A 610 7.76 -6.24 -23.40
C PRO A 610 7.45 -4.79 -23.80
N ILE A 611 8.49 -4.05 -24.16
CA ILE A 611 8.40 -2.62 -24.49
C ILE A 611 7.74 -2.42 -25.87
N ARG A 612 8.06 -3.30 -26.83
CA ARG A 612 7.60 -3.25 -28.22
C ARG A 612 6.46 -4.24 -28.48
N GLY A 613 5.77 -4.08 -29.60
CA GLY A 613 4.65 -4.93 -30.02
C GLY A 613 3.27 -4.34 -29.76
N SER A 614 2.26 -4.93 -30.37
CA SER A 614 0.85 -4.59 -30.13
C SER A 614 0.43 -4.94 -28.69
N PRO A 615 -0.62 -4.31 -28.11
CA PRO A 615 -1.10 -4.69 -26.77
C PRO A 615 -1.45 -6.19 -26.64
N GLN A 616 -1.87 -6.81 -27.74
CA GLN A 616 -2.16 -8.24 -27.80
C GLN A 616 -0.89 -9.09 -27.73
N GLU A 617 0.14 -8.75 -28.51
CA GLU A 617 1.47 -9.38 -28.42
C GLU A 617 2.06 -9.19 -27.03
N LYS A 618 2.00 -7.98 -26.48
CA LYS A 618 2.49 -7.68 -25.13
C LYS A 618 1.83 -8.57 -24.07
N ALA A 619 0.53 -8.79 -24.17
CA ALA A 619 -0.20 -9.67 -23.27
C ALA A 619 0.20 -11.14 -23.46
N ARG A 620 0.32 -11.62 -24.70
CA ARG A 620 0.75 -12.99 -25.01
C ARG A 620 2.15 -13.25 -24.48
N ASP A 621 3.10 -12.41 -24.84
CA ASP A 621 4.52 -12.56 -24.52
C ASP A 621 4.74 -12.48 -23.01
N LEU A 622 3.99 -11.61 -22.31
CA LEU A 622 4.01 -11.55 -20.85
C LEU A 622 3.63 -12.91 -20.22
N ALA A 623 2.62 -13.59 -20.74
CA ALA A 623 2.21 -14.90 -20.26
C ALA A 623 3.29 -15.97 -20.54
N VAL A 624 3.84 -15.97 -21.76
CA VAL A 624 4.90 -16.92 -22.17
C VAL A 624 6.16 -16.73 -21.33
N PHE A 625 6.62 -15.49 -21.13
CA PHE A 625 7.81 -15.21 -20.32
C PHE A 625 7.64 -15.63 -18.86
N ALA A 626 6.47 -15.38 -18.26
CA ALA A 626 6.21 -15.82 -16.89
C ALA A 626 6.24 -17.35 -16.75
N TYR A 627 5.74 -18.09 -17.74
CA TYR A 627 5.86 -19.56 -17.75
C TYR A 627 7.31 -20.03 -17.82
N GLN A 628 8.11 -19.41 -18.69
CA GLN A 628 9.53 -19.73 -18.84
C GLN A 628 10.31 -19.44 -17.56
N GLU A 629 10.04 -18.30 -16.91
CA GLU A 629 10.61 -17.97 -15.59
C GLU A 629 10.20 -19.01 -14.53
N ARG A 630 8.95 -19.48 -14.55
CA ARG A 630 8.46 -20.52 -13.64
C ARG A 630 9.22 -21.84 -13.84
N GLN A 631 9.40 -22.27 -15.09
CA GLN A 631 10.17 -23.48 -15.38
C GLN A 631 11.64 -23.36 -14.97
N ALA A 632 12.25 -22.19 -15.22
CA ALA A 632 13.63 -21.93 -14.82
C ALA A 632 13.82 -21.90 -13.28
N ALA A 633 12.79 -21.56 -12.50
CA ALA A 633 12.85 -21.54 -11.05
C ALA A 633 12.64 -22.92 -10.39
N LEU A 634 12.17 -23.92 -11.15
CA LEU A 634 12.00 -25.31 -10.71
C LEU A 634 13.26 -26.17 -10.94
N ILE A 635 14.21 -25.66 -11.72
CA ILE A 635 15.54 -26.24 -11.98
C ILE A 635 16.53 -25.61 -11.00
#